data_AF-A0A951B4B8-F1
#
_entry.id   AF-A0A951B4B8-F1
#
_cell.length_a   1.000
_cell.length_b   1.000
_cell.length_c   1.000
_cell.angle_alpha   90.00
_cell.angle_beta   90.00
_cell.angle_gamma   90.00
#
_symmetry.space_group_name_H-M   'P 1'
#
loop_
_entity.id
_entity.type
_entity.pdbx_description
1 polymer ?
#
loop_
_entity_poly.entity_id
_entity_poly.type
_entity_poly.pdbx_seq_one_letter_code
_entity_poly.pdbx_strand_id
1 'polypeptide(L)'
;MSLTSAQRIHRLKRRLIELHQWTVEKAVELDGWTFNGAPQRRGERWPTRDGVAIFKHSPVAISASWPLERTRLELDLGGEGLARIDYSDGRSDSFGLDPNHRRFRLKAGRFAIEAQVVARFPFGTPNRDARLTRARLVLIEPELCDLVLRLQQVIELAEVLGEHEAVGPVLAAGEDALGRLAWPTATAAYVARVASTEELQSIWQLPEGLLHESAGLDAAARASIWEADKLLVAHLRRARERYPHNGALALTGHAHIDLAWLWPLAETRRKACRTFHTVIGLMERYPEFRFNASTAQIYAYLEEDDPKLLEAIKEKVAVGQWEPIGAMWVEPDTNLPTAESFARQLLYGQRCFERLFGRRHNVCWLPDCFGFSPALPQILRLGGVESFCTTKMNWSETNRMPFDLFWWEGLDGSRVLAHSFNNPVGGYNAELGPRAVCETWKNFRGKHRHPESLLAFGFGDGGGGPTEEMLERQRQLDDFPVVPALRSVRVAEWFDALAAKVKNEGDLPVWVGEMYLELHRGTLTTQGRTKILHRRAERALITAETLAAMAALLGADLPPSLEDYWRVVLRNEFHDILPGSSIREVYEEAEVELGEVVAAGLKIQGAQVAWIAAKLAGSGTKAGMLVVNPDLSPRPLRLISPENLPNGQTVDGGSVLAGKTSIPGLSAAIVLDPPLGSELTVAGNCLENAYIRVEFAKDGTITTVFDKRADREVIAGRGNQIWAYADKPRNWDAWDIEEDYVRGGEEITAVALDIVETGPHRAAIRIARRFRDSAIVQTVRLWSNSARLEFKTDIDWHERRVVVKALFPLAIRSDHAIFE
;
A
#
# COMPACT_ATOMS: atom_id res chain seq x y z
N MET A 1 -19.58 49.82 -8.27
CA MET A 1 -19.26 48.92 -7.14
C MET A 1 -18.03 48.12 -7.54
N SER A 2 -17.04 47.97 -6.67
CA SER A 2 -15.89 47.08 -6.93
C SER A 2 -16.34 45.63 -6.86
N LEU A 3 -15.80 44.77 -7.73
CA LEU A 3 -16.06 43.33 -7.69
C LEU A 3 -15.55 42.73 -6.38
N THR A 4 -16.27 41.76 -5.82
CA THR A 4 -15.79 40.96 -4.69
C THR A 4 -14.66 40.02 -5.13
N SER A 5 -13.84 39.52 -4.20
CA SER A 5 -12.78 38.55 -4.52
C SER A 5 -13.33 37.31 -5.24
N ALA A 6 -14.49 36.80 -4.81
CA ALA A 6 -15.16 35.68 -5.47
C ALA A 6 -15.54 35.99 -6.93
N GLN A 7 -16.07 37.20 -7.20
CA GLN A 7 -16.39 37.63 -8.56
C GLN A 7 -15.13 37.79 -9.43
N ARG A 8 -14.04 38.30 -8.85
CA ARG A 8 -12.74 38.43 -9.53
C ARG A 8 -12.14 37.06 -9.86
N ILE A 9 -12.14 36.12 -8.91
CA ILE A 9 -11.72 34.72 -9.11
C ILE A 9 -12.55 34.08 -10.23
N HIS A 10 -13.87 34.20 -10.19
CA HIS A 10 -14.74 33.67 -11.22
C HIS A 10 -14.40 34.24 -12.61
N ARG A 11 -14.18 35.55 -12.71
CA ARG A 11 -13.75 36.21 -13.95
C ARG A 11 -12.42 35.65 -14.47
N LEU A 12 -11.42 35.45 -13.59
CA LEU A 12 -10.13 34.86 -13.97
C LEU A 12 -10.30 33.43 -14.50
N LYS A 13 -11.08 32.59 -13.81
CA LYS A 13 -11.38 31.21 -14.26
C LYS A 13 -11.97 31.17 -15.67
N ARG A 14 -12.96 32.03 -15.93
CA ARG A 14 -13.60 32.14 -17.25
C ARG A 14 -12.59 32.51 -18.35
N ARG A 15 -11.71 33.48 -18.07
CA ARG A 15 -10.66 33.88 -19.02
C ARG A 15 -9.59 32.82 -19.20
N LEU A 16 -9.27 32.08 -18.16
CA LEU A 16 -8.28 31.01 -18.23
C LEU A 16 -8.74 29.84 -19.12
N ILE A 17 -10.02 29.47 -19.06
CA ILE A 17 -10.61 28.44 -19.94
C ILE A 17 -10.46 28.84 -21.42
N GLU A 18 -10.73 30.11 -21.72
CA GLU A 18 -10.57 30.69 -23.05
C GLU A 18 -9.09 30.67 -23.48
N LEU A 19 -8.20 31.09 -22.59
CA LEU A 19 -6.75 31.12 -22.79
C LEU A 19 -6.17 29.75 -23.15
N HIS A 20 -6.64 28.71 -22.48
CA HIS A 20 -6.19 27.34 -22.67
C HIS A 20 -6.43 26.82 -24.10
N GLN A 21 -7.45 27.31 -24.82
CA GLN A 21 -7.74 26.87 -26.20
C GLN A 21 -6.67 27.32 -27.22
N TRP A 22 -5.75 28.18 -26.80
CA TRP A 22 -4.67 28.71 -27.63
C TRP A 22 -3.30 28.10 -27.32
N THR A 23 -3.19 27.22 -26.30
CA THR A 23 -1.91 26.59 -25.93
C THR A 23 -1.41 25.62 -27.00
N VAL A 24 -2.31 25.10 -27.84
CA VAL A 24 -1.96 24.29 -29.01
C VAL A 24 -2.12 25.16 -30.25
N GLU A 25 -1.01 25.48 -30.92
CA GLU A 25 -1.01 26.25 -32.17
C GLU A 25 -1.69 25.46 -33.28
N LYS A 26 -1.23 24.22 -33.49
CA LYS A 26 -1.66 23.29 -34.54
C LYS A 26 -1.61 21.85 -34.04
N ALA A 27 -2.43 20.99 -34.63
CA ALA A 27 -2.43 19.57 -34.37
C ALA A 27 -2.50 18.79 -35.69
N VAL A 28 -1.76 17.70 -35.79
CA VAL A 28 -1.82 16.75 -36.90
C VAL A 28 -2.19 15.40 -36.33
N GLU A 29 -3.35 14.91 -36.73
CA GLU A 29 -3.84 13.60 -36.32
C GLU A 29 -2.98 12.48 -36.92
N LEU A 30 -2.72 11.45 -36.11
CA LEU A 30 -2.00 10.25 -36.51
C LEU A 30 -3.04 9.15 -36.75
N ASP A 31 -3.38 8.91 -38.01
CA ASP A 31 -4.28 7.84 -38.45
C ASP A 31 -3.49 6.60 -38.92
N GLY A 32 -4.16 5.46 -39.09
CA GLY A 32 -3.50 4.22 -39.55
C GLY A 32 -2.87 3.39 -38.42
N TRP A 33 -3.50 3.42 -37.24
CA TRP A 33 -3.13 2.58 -36.11
C TRP A 33 -3.54 1.12 -36.32
N THR A 34 -2.84 0.21 -35.65
CA THR A 34 -3.24 -1.18 -35.52
C THR A 34 -3.45 -1.53 -34.05
N PHE A 35 -4.43 -2.40 -33.79
CA PHE A 35 -4.73 -3.05 -32.51
C PHE A 35 -4.45 -4.54 -32.67
N ASN A 36 -3.46 -5.08 -31.96
CA ASN A 36 -3.03 -6.48 -32.08
C ASN A 36 -2.79 -6.92 -33.54
N GLY A 37 -2.28 -6.00 -34.39
CA GLY A 37 -2.03 -6.23 -35.81
C GLY A 37 -3.22 -6.01 -36.74
N ALA A 38 -4.44 -5.83 -36.23
CA ALA A 38 -5.61 -5.48 -37.04
C ALA A 38 -5.77 -3.95 -37.13
N PRO A 39 -6.29 -3.37 -38.23
CA PRO A 39 -6.52 -1.93 -38.33
C PRO A 39 -7.46 -1.41 -37.24
N GLN A 40 -7.13 -0.27 -36.63
CA GLN A 40 -7.93 0.41 -35.61
C GLN A 40 -8.07 1.89 -35.96
N ARG A 41 -9.31 2.39 -36.07
CA ARG A 41 -9.57 3.81 -36.33
C ARG A 41 -9.74 4.60 -35.04
N ARG A 42 -9.39 5.90 -35.08
CA ARG A 42 -9.68 6.83 -33.98
C ARG A 42 -11.20 6.88 -33.73
N GLY A 43 -11.59 6.85 -32.46
CA GLY A 43 -12.97 6.82 -32.02
C GLY A 43 -13.64 5.44 -32.07
N GLU A 44 -13.04 4.44 -32.72
CA GLU A 44 -13.58 3.06 -32.74
C GLU A 44 -13.33 2.37 -31.39
N ARG A 45 -14.28 1.52 -30.96
CA ARG A 45 -14.13 0.71 -29.75
C ARG A 45 -13.01 -0.30 -29.93
N TRP A 46 -12.36 -0.67 -28.84
CA TRP A 46 -11.43 -1.79 -28.84
C TRP A 46 -12.15 -3.09 -29.23
N PRO A 47 -11.58 -3.93 -30.12
CA PRO A 47 -12.15 -5.22 -30.48
C PRO A 47 -12.28 -6.19 -29.31
N THR A 48 -11.33 -6.16 -28.37
CA THR A 48 -11.35 -6.89 -27.10
C THR A 48 -10.76 -6.03 -25.98
N ARG A 49 -11.14 -6.29 -24.73
CA ARG A 49 -10.68 -5.57 -23.52
C ARG A 49 -9.96 -6.48 -22.52
N ASP A 50 -9.72 -7.72 -22.92
CA ASP A 50 -9.11 -8.74 -22.09
C ASP A 50 -7.60 -8.76 -22.33
N GLY A 51 -6.83 -8.77 -21.24
CA GLY A 51 -5.37 -8.77 -21.29
C GLY A 51 -4.76 -7.45 -21.79
N VAL A 52 -3.53 -7.58 -22.30
CA VAL A 52 -2.73 -6.45 -22.82
C VAL A 52 -2.94 -6.33 -24.32
N ALA A 53 -3.33 -5.15 -24.78
CA ALA A 53 -3.43 -4.80 -26.18
C ALA A 53 -2.14 -4.14 -26.67
N ILE A 54 -1.73 -4.45 -27.90
CA ILE A 54 -0.59 -3.85 -28.57
C ILE A 54 -1.11 -2.89 -29.64
N PHE A 55 -0.88 -1.60 -29.42
CA PHE A 55 -1.10 -0.56 -30.43
C PHE A 55 0.18 -0.30 -31.20
N LYS A 56 0.11 -0.22 -32.53
CA LYS A 56 1.25 0.23 -33.35
C LYS A 56 0.85 1.28 -34.36
N HIS A 57 1.75 2.22 -34.59
CA HIS A 57 1.66 3.22 -35.64
C HIS A 57 2.93 3.20 -36.50
N SER A 58 2.75 3.28 -37.81
CA SER A 58 3.86 3.28 -38.78
C SER A 58 4.79 4.49 -38.61
N PRO A 59 6.06 4.42 -39.08
CA PRO A 59 7.00 5.51 -38.91
C PRO A 59 6.53 6.84 -39.52
N VAL A 60 6.35 7.86 -38.67
CA VAL A 60 5.97 9.22 -39.05
C VAL A 60 7.18 10.17 -38.94
N ALA A 61 7.17 11.26 -39.70
CA ALA A 61 8.18 12.31 -39.63
C ALA A 61 7.57 13.55 -38.99
N ILE A 62 8.33 14.20 -38.10
CA ILE A 62 8.00 15.57 -37.67
C ILE A 62 8.19 16.49 -38.88
N SER A 63 7.23 17.36 -39.15
CA SER A 63 7.36 18.35 -40.22
C SER A 63 8.63 19.19 -40.03
N ALA A 64 9.37 19.45 -41.10
CA ALA A 64 10.55 20.33 -41.03
C ALA A 64 10.19 21.76 -40.58
N SER A 65 8.93 22.16 -40.70
CA SER A 65 8.42 23.45 -40.22
C SER A 65 8.02 23.47 -38.74
N TRP A 66 8.06 22.34 -38.04
CA TRP A 66 7.68 22.24 -36.64
C TRP A 66 8.93 22.17 -35.75
N PRO A 67 9.18 23.21 -34.92
CA PRO A 67 10.29 23.19 -33.98
C PRO A 67 10.13 22.05 -32.96
N LEU A 68 11.21 21.30 -32.72
CA LEU A 68 11.18 20.09 -31.91
C LEU A 68 10.80 20.40 -30.45
N GLU A 69 11.36 21.48 -29.91
CA GLU A 69 11.14 21.94 -28.54
C GLU A 69 9.67 22.31 -28.26
N ARG A 70 8.91 22.66 -29.31
CA ARG A 70 7.48 22.96 -29.27
C ARG A 70 6.60 21.78 -29.70
N THR A 71 7.16 20.71 -30.24
CA THR A 71 6.40 19.56 -30.73
C THR A 71 6.18 18.55 -29.60
N ARG A 72 4.95 18.07 -29.45
CA ARG A 72 4.59 17.00 -28.50
C ARG A 72 3.77 15.91 -29.19
N LEU A 73 3.91 14.69 -28.73
CA LEU A 73 3.01 13.59 -29.05
C LEU A 73 1.92 13.51 -27.98
N GLU A 74 0.65 13.53 -28.36
CA GLU A 74 -0.46 13.28 -27.44
C GLU A 74 -1.11 11.93 -27.74
N LEU A 75 -1.20 11.07 -26.72
CA LEU A 75 -1.86 9.77 -26.80
C LEU A 75 -2.93 9.63 -25.71
N ASP A 76 -4.09 9.12 -26.11
CA ASP A 76 -5.10 8.55 -25.23
C ASP A 76 -5.66 7.32 -25.95
N LEU A 77 -5.13 6.16 -25.57
CA LEU A 77 -5.41 4.89 -26.22
C LEU A 77 -6.62 4.18 -25.58
N GLY A 78 -7.20 4.73 -24.52
CA GLY A 78 -8.37 4.15 -23.84
C GLY A 78 -8.05 3.32 -22.60
N GLY A 79 -6.86 3.47 -22.04
CA GLY A 79 -6.43 2.76 -20.83
C GLY A 79 -5.03 3.18 -20.39
N GLU A 80 -4.45 2.42 -19.47
CA GLU A 80 -3.07 2.63 -18.99
C GLU A 80 -2.07 1.66 -19.64
N GLY A 81 -0.83 2.08 -19.80
CA GLY A 81 0.16 1.33 -20.57
C GLY A 81 1.56 1.93 -20.58
N LEU A 82 2.41 1.31 -21.40
CA LEU A 82 3.77 1.76 -21.70
C LEU A 82 3.86 2.03 -23.19
N ALA A 83 4.16 3.28 -23.57
CA ALA A 83 4.39 3.68 -24.95
C ALA A 83 5.89 3.75 -25.24
N ARG A 84 6.34 3.03 -26.26
CA ARG A 84 7.70 3.08 -26.80
C ARG A 84 7.71 3.83 -28.13
N ILE A 85 8.68 4.73 -28.25
CA ILE A 85 8.94 5.53 -29.46
C ILE A 85 10.28 5.07 -30.01
N ASP A 86 10.26 4.46 -31.20
CA ASP A 86 11.46 3.93 -31.86
C ASP A 86 11.88 4.87 -32.99
N TYR A 87 13.07 5.47 -32.89
CA TYR A 87 13.58 6.44 -33.86
C TYR A 87 14.40 5.76 -34.96
N SER A 88 14.42 6.36 -36.15
CA SER A 88 15.10 5.82 -37.34
C SER A 88 16.63 5.71 -37.21
N ASP A 89 17.23 6.37 -36.23
CA ASP A 89 18.66 6.29 -35.91
C ASP A 89 19.00 5.22 -34.86
N GLY A 90 18.02 4.38 -34.50
CA GLY A 90 18.20 3.27 -33.57
C GLY A 90 18.01 3.62 -32.10
N ARG A 91 17.75 4.90 -31.76
CA ARG A 91 17.37 5.30 -30.40
C ARG A 91 15.93 4.89 -30.11
N SER A 92 15.61 4.70 -28.83
CA SER A 92 14.23 4.54 -28.36
C SER A 92 13.99 5.26 -27.05
N ASP A 93 12.76 5.72 -26.85
CA ASP A 93 12.27 6.29 -25.60
C ASP A 93 11.03 5.52 -25.14
N SER A 94 10.85 5.38 -23.83
CA SER A 94 9.68 4.75 -23.22
C SER A 94 9.00 5.72 -22.28
N PHE A 95 7.67 5.73 -22.30
CA PHE A 95 6.85 6.64 -21.49
C PHE A 95 5.67 5.90 -20.86
N GLY A 96 5.41 6.18 -19.59
CA GLY A 96 4.15 5.78 -18.99
C GLY A 96 2.99 6.51 -19.66
N LEU A 97 1.94 5.74 -19.97
CA LEU A 97 0.72 6.24 -20.57
C LEU A 97 -0.43 5.97 -19.61
N ASP A 98 -1.08 7.01 -19.11
CA ASP A 98 -2.24 6.90 -18.24
C ASP A 98 -3.06 8.21 -18.30
N PRO A 99 -4.18 8.35 -17.57
CA PRO A 99 -4.96 9.60 -17.56
C PRO A 99 -4.18 10.88 -17.22
N ASN A 100 -3.12 10.77 -16.44
CA ASN A 100 -2.27 11.87 -15.97
C ASN A 100 -1.02 12.06 -16.86
N HIS A 101 -0.61 11.04 -17.61
CA HIS A 101 0.55 11.05 -18.50
C HIS A 101 0.15 10.78 -19.96
N ARG A 102 -0.14 11.84 -20.72
CA ARG A 102 -0.66 11.74 -22.11
C ARG A 102 0.13 12.49 -23.16
N ARG A 103 1.05 13.37 -22.75
CA ARG A 103 1.76 14.29 -23.63
C ARG A 103 3.26 14.06 -23.48
N PHE A 104 3.92 13.70 -24.58
CA PHE A 104 5.31 13.26 -24.60
C PHE A 104 6.16 14.17 -25.47
N ARG A 105 7.40 14.42 -25.02
CA ARG A 105 8.43 15.09 -25.82
C ARG A 105 9.05 14.08 -26.80
N LEU A 106 9.46 14.58 -27.97
CA LEU A 106 10.06 13.76 -29.03
C LEU A 106 11.51 14.18 -29.28
N LYS A 107 12.29 13.27 -29.87
CA LYS A 107 13.61 13.55 -30.47
C LYS A 107 13.47 13.77 -31.98
N ALA A 108 14.47 14.44 -32.56
CA ALA A 108 14.51 14.69 -34.00
C ALA A 108 14.58 13.38 -34.80
N GLY A 109 13.91 13.33 -35.96
CA GLY A 109 13.96 12.22 -36.90
C GLY A 109 12.58 11.61 -37.20
N ARG A 110 12.59 10.49 -37.93
CA ARG A 110 11.39 9.67 -38.12
C ARG A 110 11.27 8.70 -36.96
N PHE A 111 10.04 8.42 -36.53
CA PHE A 111 9.80 7.53 -35.41
C PHE A 111 8.54 6.69 -35.60
N ALA A 112 8.56 5.46 -35.10
CA ALA A 112 7.41 4.58 -34.94
C ALA A 112 6.93 4.60 -33.48
N ILE A 113 5.67 4.21 -33.27
CA ILE A 113 5.10 4.10 -31.93
C ILE A 113 4.59 2.67 -31.73
N GLU A 114 4.93 2.09 -30.58
CA GLU A 114 4.34 0.86 -30.07
C GLU A 114 3.87 1.11 -28.64
N ALA A 115 2.65 0.73 -28.29
CA ALA A 115 2.15 0.88 -26.92
C ALA A 115 1.49 -0.41 -26.44
N GLN A 116 1.88 -0.85 -25.25
CA GLN A 116 1.24 -1.97 -24.54
C GLN A 116 0.26 -1.40 -23.52
N VAL A 117 -1.04 -1.61 -23.74
CA VAL A 117 -2.11 -0.93 -23.01
C VAL A 117 -3.12 -1.95 -22.48
N VAL A 118 -3.56 -1.78 -21.24
CA VAL A 118 -4.70 -2.51 -20.68
C VAL A 118 -5.93 -1.61 -20.67
N ALA A 119 -7.11 -2.17 -20.92
CA ALA A 119 -8.38 -1.43 -20.90
C ALA A 119 -8.86 -1.15 -19.45
N ARG A 120 -7.98 -0.60 -18.62
CA ARG A 120 -8.17 -0.28 -17.20
C ARG A 120 -7.69 1.15 -16.92
N PHE A 121 -8.24 1.76 -15.87
CA PHE A 121 -7.74 3.01 -15.28
C PHE A 121 -6.77 2.70 -14.13
N PRO A 122 -6.02 3.70 -13.61
CA PRO A 122 -4.97 3.47 -12.60
C PRO A 122 -5.39 2.63 -11.38
N PHE A 123 -6.65 2.70 -10.96
CA PHE A 123 -7.21 1.93 -9.84
C PHE A 123 -7.89 0.61 -10.28
N GLY A 124 -7.39 -0.04 -11.33
CA GLY A 124 -7.92 -1.32 -11.83
C GLY A 124 -9.33 -1.27 -12.44
N THR A 125 -9.99 -0.11 -12.42
CA THR A 125 -11.37 0.05 -12.91
C THR A 125 -11.45 -0.22 -14.41
N PRO A 126 -12.34 -1.13 -14.86
CA PRO A 126 -12.50 -1.41 -16.29
C PRO A 126 -12.98 -0.21 -17.10
N ASN A 127 -12.23 0.16 -18.13
CA ASN A 127 -12.72 1.09 -19.15
C ASN A 127 -13.63 0.33 -20.13
N ARG A 128 -14.94 0.37 -19.86
CA ARG A 128 -15.92 -0.35 -20.68
C ARG A 128 -16.09 0.23 -22.08
N ASP A 129 -15.75 1.50 -22.28
CA ASP A 129 -15.78 2.20 -23.57
C ASP A 129 -14.36 2.50 -24.07
N ALA A 130 -13.42 1.58 -23.86
CA ALA A 130 -12.04 1.72 -24.31
C ALA A 130 -11.98 2.00 -25.83
N ARG A 131 -11.33 3.12 -26.17
CA ARG A 131 -11.20 3.66 -27.53
C ARG A 131 -9.85 4.35 -27.69
N LEU A 132 -9.33 4.32 -28.91
CA LEU A 132 -8.31 5.26 -29.36
C LEU A 132 -8.97 6.64 -29.50
N THR A 133 -8.91 7.49 -28.47
CA THR A 133 -9.58 8.81 -28.49
C THR A 133 -8.66 9.91 -28.99
N ARG A 134 -7.36 9.85 -28.67
CA ARG A 134 -6.36 10.82 -29.13
C ARG A 134 -5.09 10.10 -29.59
N ALA A 135 -4.62 10.49 -30.77
CA ALA A 135 -3.29 10.15 -31.25
C ALA A 135 -2.87 11.21 -32.25
N ARG A 136 -2.06 12.18 -31.82
CA ARG A 136 -1.74 13.36 -32.64
C ARG A 136 -0.40 13.97 -32.27
N LEU A 137 0.22 14.62 -33.24
CA LEU A 137 1.29 15.57 -33.01
C LEU A 137 0.69 16.94 -32.75
N VAL A 138 1.13 17.63 -31.69
CA VAL A 138 0.70 18.99 -31.38
C VAL A 138 1.91 19.92 -31.35
N LEU A 139 1.73 21.11 -31.92
CA LEU A 139 2.67 22.21 -31.81
C LEU A 139 2.16 23.14 -30.72
N ILE A 140 2.86 23.24 -29.59
CA ILE A 140 2.42 24.03 -28.44
C ILE A 140 2.98 25.45 -28.47
N GLU A 141 2.34 26.37 -27.75
CA GLU A 141 2.84 27.71 -27.42
C GLU A 141 3.40 27.65 -25.99
N PRO A 142 4.71 27.40 -25.79
CA PRO A 142 5.26 27.08 -24.47
C PRO A 142 5.13 28.25 -23.49
N GLU A 143 5.40 29.48 -23.91
CA GLU A 143 5.26 30.67 -23.06
C GLU A 143 3.81 30.89 -22.62
N LEU A 144 2.84 30.51 -23.48
CA LEU A 144 1.43 30.56 -23.12
C LEU A 144 1.06 29.45 -22.12
N CYS A 145 1.59 28.23 -22.30
CA CYS A 145 1.42 27.15 -21.34
C CYS A 145 1.90 27.58 -19.94
N ASP A 146 3.07 28.22 -19.87
CA ASP A 146 3.65 28.70 -18.61
C ASP A 146 2.78 29.78 -17.96
N LEU A 147 2.31 30.76 -18.74
CA LEU A 147 1.40 31.81 -18.27
C LEU A 147 0.07 31.24 -17.79
N VAL A 148 -0.53 30.30 -18.54
CA VAL A 148 -1.77 29.61 -18.16
C VAL A 148 -1.58 28.89 -16.82
N LEU A 149 -0.48 28.17 -16.66
CA LEU A 149 -0.16 27.46 -15.42
C LEU A 149 0.00 28.43 -14.24
N ARG A 150 0.66 29.57 -14.46
CA ARG A 150 0.85 30.59 -13.42
C ARG A 150 -0.46 31.27 -13.02
N LEU A 151 -1.32 31.60 -14.00
CA LEU A 151 -2.65 32.18 -13.75
C LEU A 151 -3.57 31.20 -13.02
N GLN A 152 -3.47 29.90 -13.33
CA GLN A 152 -4.16 28.85 -12.58
C GLN A 152 -3.75 28.87 -11.10
N GLN A 153 -2.46 28.99 -10.82
CA GLN A 153 -1.94 29.09 -9.44
C GLN A 153 -2.32 30.40 -8.74
N VAL A 154 -2.48 31.51 -9.45
CA VAL A 154 -3.03 32.78 -8.90
C VAL A 154 -4.44 32.57 -8.36
N ILE A 155 -5.28 31.89 -9.14
CA ILE A 155 -6.67 31.58 -8.79
C ILE A 155 -6.69 30.68 -7.54
N GLU A 156 -5.93 29.58 -7.56
CA GLU A 156 -5.87 28.63 -6.45
C GLU A 156 -5.33 29.26 -5.17
N LEU A 157 -4.27 30.07 -5.25
CA LEU A 157 -3.73 30.76 -4.07
C LEU A 157 -4.78 31.72 -3.49
N ALA A 158 -5.46 32.49 -4.34
CA ALA A 158 -6.51 33.40 -3.87
C ALA A 158 -7.66 32.66 -3.17
N GLU A 159 -8.04 31.47 -3.65
CA GLU A 159 -9.07 30.63 -3.02
C GLU A 159 -8.62 30.11 -1.65
N VAL A 160 -7.37 29.64 -1.55
CA VAL A 160 -6.82 29.06 -0.32
C VAL A 160 -6.58 30.11 0.75
N LEU A 161 -6.16 31.31 0.35
CA LEU A 161 -5.92 32.42 1.26
C LEU A 161 -7.22 33.06 1.78
N GLY A 162 -8.36 32.87 1.11
CA GLY A 162 -9.66 33.35 1.55
C GLY A 162 -9.71 34.88 1.72
N GLU A 163 -9.71 35.35 2.96
CA GLU A 163 -9.80 36.78 3.32
C GLU A 163 -8.43 37.44 3.57
N HIS A 164 -7.32 36.73 3.36
CA HIS A 164 -5.98 37.28 3.59
C HIS A 164 -5.71 38.54 2.74
N GLU A 165 -5.00 39.52 3.30
CA GLU A 165 -4.72 40.81 2.64
C GLU A 165 -3.92 40.70 1.33
N ALA A 166 -3.19 39.59 1.14
CA ALA A 166 -2.46 39.30 -0.10
C ALA A 166 -3.37 38.91 -1.28
N VAL A 167 -4.63 38.52 -1.04
CA VAL A 167 -5.56 38.10 -2.09
C VAL A 167 -5.83 39.23 -3.09
N GLY A 168 -6.01 40.45 -2.61
CA GLY A 168 -6.23 41.62 -3.46
C GLY A 168 -5.10 41.84 -4.48
N PRO A 169 -3.83 41.97 -4.02
CA PRO A 169 -2.65 42.04 -4.88
C PRO A 169 -2.43 40.84 -5.80
N VAL A 170 -2.64 39.61 -5.32
CA VAL A 170 -2.50 38.38 -6.12
C VAL A 170 -3.50 38.37 -7.28
N LEU A 171 -4.77 38.69 -7.01
CA LEU A 171 -5.79 38.80 -8.04
C LEU A 171 -5.50 39.94 -9.02
N ALA A 172 -5.02 41.08 -8.52
CA ALA A 172 -4.64 42.20 -9.37
C ALA A 172 -3.51 41.83 -10.33
N ALA A 173 -2.51 41.06 -9.87
CA ALA A 173 -1.44 40.56 -10.72
C ALA A 173 -1.97 39.74 -11.90
N GLY A 174 -2.90 38.80 -11.64
CA GLY A 174 -3.52 37.99 -12.69
C GLY A 174 -4.41 38.81 -13.65
N GLU A 175 -5.19 39.75 -13.11
CA GLU A 175 -6.03 40.64 -13.91
C GLU A 175 -5.23 41.58 -14.81
N ASP A 176 -4.14 42.16 -14.29
CA ASP A 176 -3.25 43.03 -15.04
C ASP A 176 -2.53 42.27 -16.16
N ALA A 177 -2.05 41.05 -15.87
CA ALA A 177 -1.46 40.17 -16.87
C ALA A 177 -2.44 39.87 -18.00
N LEU A 178 -3.68 39.46 -17.66
CA LEU A 178 -4.74 39.25 -18.65
C LEU A 178 -5.08 40.53 -19.43
N GLY A 179 -5.00 41.70 -18.81
CA GLY A 179 -5.23 42.99 -19.47
C GLY A 179 -4.17 43.37 -20.50
N ARG A 180 -2.97 42.76 -20.46
CA ARG A 180 -1.88 42.99 -21.42
C ARG A 180 -1.96 42.12 -22.67
N LEU A 181 -2.78 41.09 -22.63
CA LEU A 181 -2.93 40.10 -23.68
C LEU A 181 -3.58 40.70 -24.94
N ALA A 182 -2.85 40.70 -26.04
CA ALA A 182 -3.33 41.11 -27.36
C ALA A 182 -3.88 39.89 -28.13
N TRP A 183 -5.10 39.47 -27.80
CA TRP A 183 -5.65 38.19 -28.28
C TRP A 183 -6.28 38.29 -29.66
N PRO A 184 -6.23 37.23 -30.48
CA PRO A 184 -6.97 37.20 -31.73
C PRO A 184 -8.48 37.33 -31.46
N THR A 185 -9.09 38.41 -31.95
CA THR A 185 -10.53 38.69 -31.76
C THR A 185 -11.40 38.29 -32.94
N ALA A 186 -10.80 37.76 -34.02
CA ALA A 186 -11.52 37.37 -35.21
C ALA A 186 -12.50 36.21 -34.90
N THR A 187 -13.80 36.47 -35.06
CA THR A 187 -14.88 35.56 -34.66
C THR A 187 -14.70 34.14 -35.20
N ALA A 188 -14.39 33.98 -36.50
CA ALA A 188 -14.24 32.65 -37.10
C ALA A 188 -13.07 31.85 -36.49
N ALA A 189 -11.92 32.50 -36.27
CA ALA A 189 -10.74 31.87 -35.68
C ALA A 189 -10.94 31.54 -34.20
N TYR A 190 -11.65 32.41 -33.47
CA TYR A 190 -12.04 32.19 -32.09
C TYR A 190 -13.00 31.01 -31.96
N VAL A 191 -14.16 31.05 -32.63
CA VAL A 191 -15.18 30.01 -32.52
C VAL A 191 -14.61 28.66 -32.94
N ALA A 192 -13.76 28.59 -33.96
CA ALA A 192 -13.09 27.34 -34.36
C ALA A 192 -12.26 26.69 -33.23
N ARG A 193 -11.63 27.49 -32.36
CA ARG A 193 -10.83 26.97 -31.23
C ARG A 193 -11.67 26.57 -30.02
N VAL A 194 -12.73 27.32 -29.73
CA VAL A 194 -13.59 27.04 -28.57
C VAL A 194 -14.75 26.08 -28.90
N ALA A 195 -15.02 25.79 -30.18
CA ALA A 195 -16.19 25.03 -30.61
C ALA A 195 -16.32 23.66 -29.92
N SER A 196 -15.20 22.98 -29.64
CA SER A 196 -15.18 21.67 -28.99
C SER A 196 -15.33 21.71 -27.46
N THR A 197 -15.38 22.91 -26.86
CA THR A 197 -15.59 23.05 -25.41
C THR A 197 -17.01 22.66 -25.03
N GLU A 198 -17.18 22.08 -23.84
CA GLU A 198 -18.49 21.65 -23.33
C GLU A 198 -19.54 22.76 -23.37
N GLU A 199 -19.15 23.97 -22.99
CA GLU A 199 -20.03 25.13 -23.01
C GLU A 199 -20.56 25.42 -24.43
N LEU A 200 -19.70 25.40 -25.45
CA LEU A 200 -20.16 25.62 -26.82
C LEU A 200 -20.82 24.40 -27.44
N GLN A 201 -20.56 23.19 -26.94
CA GLN A 201 -21.32 21.99 -27.33
C GLN A 201 -22.72 21.96 -26.70
N SER A 202 -22.98 22.75 -25.65
CA SER A 202 -24.28 22.83 -24.98
C SER A 202 -25.28 23.80 -25.62
N ILE A 203 -24.83 24.62 -26.58
CA ILE A 203 -25.72 25.56 -27.27
C ILE A 203 -26.56 24.84 -28.34
N TRP A 204 -27.74 25.39 -28.66
CA TRP A 204 -28.70 24.77 -29.58
C TRP A 204 -28.11 24.40 -30.95
N GLN A 205 -27.25 25.26 -31.51
CA GLN A 205 -26.57 25.01 -32.79
C GLN A 205 -25.30 25.89 -32.89
N LEU A 206 -24.19 25.29 -33.29
CA LEU A 206 -22.97 26.03 -33.65
C LEU A 206 -23.12 26.71 -35.03
N PRO A 207 -22.45 27.85 -35.27
CA PRO A 207 -22.48 28.51 -36.58
C PRO A 207 -22.05 27.56 -37.72
N GLU A 208 -22.67 27.70 -38.89
CA GLU A 208 -22.24 26.97 -40.09
C GLU A 208 -20.91 27.53 -40.63
N GLY A 209 -20.13 26.70 -41.34
CA GLY A 209 -18.90 27.14 -42.00
C GLY A 209 -17.72 27.45 -41.07
N LEU A 210 -17.67 26.82 -39.88
CA LEU A 210 -16.52 26.95 -38.98
C LEU A 210 -15.23 26.47 -39.67
N LEU A 211 -14.15 27.20 -39.45
CA LEU A 211 -12.83 26.80 -39.90
C LEU A 211 -12.45 25.46 -39.23
N HIS A 212 -12.01 24.49 -40.01
CA HIS A 212 -11.49 23.22 -39.49
C HIS A 212 -10.13 23.40 -38.78
N GLU A 213 -9.36 24.42 -39.17
CA GLU A 213 -8.10 24.82 -38.53
C GLU A 213 -8.07 26.35 -38.36
N SER A 214 -7.79 26.80 -37.14
CA SER A 214 -7.61 28.22 -36.82
C SER A 214 -6.14 28.58 -36.91
N ALA A 215 -5.83 29.79 -37.40
CA ALA A 215 -4.45 30.29 -37.41
C ALA A 215 -3.87 30.30 -35.99
N GLY A 216 -2.57 30.06 -35.88
CA GLY A 216 -1.82 30.21 -34.63
C GLY A 216 -1.80 31.66 -34.16
N LEU A 217 -1.23 31.88 -32.97
CA LEU A 217 -0.98 33.24 -32.50
C LEU A 217 -0.02 33.96 -33.46
N ASP A 218 -0.24 35.25 -33.71
CA ASP A 218 0.69 36.07 -34.48
C ASP A 218 1.85 36.56 -33.61
N ALA A 219 2.81 37.29 -34.21
CA ALA A 219 3.98 37.78 -33.49
C ALA A 219 3.61 38.80 -32.38
N ALA A 220 2.55 39.59 -32.58
CA ALA A 220 2.12 40.60 -31.61
C ALA A 220 1.45 39.93 -30.40
N ALA A 221 0.60 38.91 -30.63
CA ALA A 221 0.01 38.10 -29.58
C ALA A 221 1.07 37.37 -28.76
N ARG A 222 2.07 36.75 -29.40
CA ARG A 222 3.20 36.11 -28.69
C ARG A 222 4.04 37.10 -27.89
N ALA A 223 4.33 38.29 -28.44
CA ALA A 223 5.01 39.33 -27.68
C ALA A 223 4.18 39.75 -26.45
N SER A 224 2.86 39.87 -26.59
CA SER A 224 1.98 40.23 -25.46
C SER A 224 1.91 39.18 -24.36
N ILE A 225 2.04 37.88 -24.69
CA ILE A 225 2.15 36.78 -23.71
C ILE A 225 3.39 36.99 -22.84
N TRP A 226 4.52 37.25 -23.48
CA TRP A 226 5.78 37.45 -22.78
C TRP A 226 5.74 38.66 -21.86
N GLU A 227 5.20 39.79 -22.34
CA GLU A 227 5.01 40.99 -21.51
C GLU A 227 4.06 40.73 -20.33
N ALA A 228 2.98 39.97 -20.55
CA ALA A 228 2.02 39.63 -19.52
C ALA A 228 2.61 38.71 -18.45
N ASP A 229 3.34 37.66 -18.82
CA ASP A 229 3.99 36.78 -17.85
C ASP A 229 5.07 37.51 -17.06
N LYS A 230 5.87 38.36 -17.72
CA LYS A 230 6.83 39.23 -17.03
C LYS A 230 6.17 40.16 -16.03
N LEU A 231 5.06 40.79 -16.41
CA LEU A 231 4.30 41.66 -15.54
C LEU A 231 3.73 40.87 -14.34
N LEU A 232 3.17 39.69 -14.60
CA LEU A 232 2.64 38.78 -13.59
C LEU A 232 3.71 38.42 -12.57
N VAL A 233 4.86 37.93 -13.02
CA VAL A 233 6.00 37.57 -12.16
C VAL A 233 6.48 38.78 -11.35
N ALA A 234 6.61 39.96 -11.97
CA ALA A 234 7.01 41.18 -11.27
C ALA A 234 6.01 41.58 -10.17
N HIS A 235 4.71 41.47 -10.44
CA HIS A 235 3.66 41.78 -9.47
C HIS A 235 3.61 40.75 -8.34
N LEU A 236 3.74 39.45 -8.64
CA LEU A 236 3.81 38.39 -7.63
C LEU A 236 5.03 38.55 -6.72
N ARG A 237 6.21 38.83 -7.28
CA ARG A 237 7.43 39.09 -6.49
C ARG A 237 7.31 40.33 -5.62
N ARG A 238 6.70 41.41 -6.12
CA ARG A 238 6.41 42.60 -5.31
C ARG A 238 5.42 42.29 -4.18
N ALA A 239 4.39 41.49 -4.47
CA ALA A 239 3.49 41.02 -3.43
C ALA A 239 4.24 40.17 -2.40
N ARG A 240 5.20 39.35 -2.82
CA ARG A 240 6.06 38.52 -1.95
C ARG A 240 7.00 39.36 -1.08
N GLU A 241 7.52 40.48 -1.58
CA GLU A 241 8.30 41.43 -0.76
C GLU A 241 7.47 41.98 0.41
N ARG A 242 6.18 42.21 0.19
CA ARG A 242 5.25 42.66 1.25
C ARG A 242 4.73 41.50 2.12
N TYR A 243 4.50 40.35 1.52
CA TYR A 243 3.96 39.14 2.15
C TYR A 243 4.90 37.96 1.85
N PRO A 244 6.01 37.83 2.59
CA PRO A 244 7.05 36.84 2.32
C PRO A 244 6.53 35.41 2.49
N HIS A 245 7.37 34.45 2.10
CA HIS A 245 7.08 33.04 2.33
C HIS A 245 6.79 32.76 3.81
N ASN A 246 5.76 31.96 4.08
CA ASN A 246 5.35 31.60 5.43
C ASN A 246 5.67 30.13 5.71
N GLY A 247 6.81 29.89 6.35
CA GLY A 247 7.27 28.54 6.68
C GLY A 247 8.07 27.87 5.57
N ALA A 248 8.32 26.57 5.73
CA ALA A 248 9.06 25.77 4.77
C ALA A 248 8.50 24.34 4.64
N LEU A 249 8.52 23.82 3.40
CA LEU A 249 8.22 22.43 3.09
C LEU A 249 9.35 21.80 2.28
N ALA A 250 9.88 20.70 2.81
CA ALA A 250 10.70 19.77 2.08
C ALA A 250 9.81 18.91 1.18
N LEU A 251 10.12 18.87 -0.11
CA LEU A 251 9.36 18.16 -1.13
C LEU A 251 10.10 16.92 -1.58
N THR A 252 9.36 15.82 -1.77
CA THR A 252 9.87 14.63 -2.45
C THR A 252 8.85 14.11 -3.44
N GLY A 253 9.27 13.83 -4.66
CA GLY A 253 8.48 13.06 -5.59
C GLY A 253 8.27 11.65 -5.03
N HIS A 254 7.09 11.11 -5.23
CA HIS A 254 6.71 9.79 -4.77
C HIS A 254 5.73 9.16 -5.75
N ALA A 255 5.78 7.84 -5.86
CA ALA A 255 4.77 7.06 -6.55
C ALA A 255 4.54 5.81 -5.72
N HIS A 256 3.52 5.86 -4.86
CA HIS A 256 3.08 4.66 -4.16
C HIS A 256 2.53 3.68 -5.19
N ILE A 257 2.95 2.42 -5.12
CA ILE A 257 2.46 1.37 -6.01
C ILE A 257 2.09 0.20 -5.13
N ASP A 258 0.78 -0.04 -5.00
CA ASP A 258 0.30 -1.20 -4.27
C ASP A 258 0.76 -2.46 -4.98
N LEU A 259 1.39 -3.36 -4.21
CA LEU A 259 1.98 -4.55 -4.77
C LEU A 259 0.90 -5.43 -5.40
N ALA A 260 -0.25 -5.51 -4.74
CA ALA A 260 -1.52 -5.92 -5.29
C ALA A 260 -2.66 -5.28 -4.48
N TRP A 261 -3.70 -4.81 -5.16
CA TRP A 261 -4.89 -4.24 -4.52
C TRP A 261 -6.13 -4.45 -5.39
N LEU A 262 -6.37 -3.52 -6.33
CA LEU A 262 -7.47 -3.59 -7.32
C LEU A 262 -7.01 -4.19 -8.65
N TRP A 263 -5.83 -4.79 -8.67
CA TRP A 263 -5.22 -5.49 -9.80
C TRP A 263 -4.30 -6.62 -9.29
N PRO A 264 -4.02 -7.64 -10.11
CA PRO A 264 -3.11 -8.73 -9.76
C PRO A 264 -1.63 -8.29 -9.81
N LEU A 265 -0.75 -9.07 -9.17
CA LEU A 265 0.71 -8.84 -9.12
C LEU A 265 1.34 -8.63 -10.50
N ALA A 266 0.87 -9.37 -11.51
CA ALA A 266 1.35 -9.25 -12.88
C ALA A 266 1.09 -7.86 -13.51
N GLU A 267 0.05 -7.14 -13.08
CA GLU A 267 -0.17 -5.76 -13.51
C GLU A 267 0.76 -4.79 -12.78
N THR A 268 1.05 -5.02 -11.50
CA THR A 268 2.01 -4.20 -10.75
C THR A 268 3.38 -4.17 -11.41
N ARG A 269 3.86 -5.31 -11.91
CA ARG A 269 5.11 -5.40 -12.69
C ARG A 269 5.12 -4.41 -13.87
N ARG A 270 4.00 -4.32 -14.61
CA ARG A 270 3.84 -3.36 -15.72
C ARG A 270 3.67 -1.91 -15.23
N LYS A 271 2.96 -1.70 -14.12
CA LYS A 271 2.77 -0.38 -13.48
C LYS A 271 4.10 0.20 -12.98
N ALA A 272 4.98 -0.62 -12.43
CA ALA A 272 6.32 -0.23 -12.02
C ALA A 272 7.12 0.27 -13.23
N CYS A 273 7.21 -0.52 -14.31
CA CYS A 273 7.95 -0.11 -15.51
C CYS A 273 7.44 1.22 -16.08
N ARG A 274 6.12 1.38 -16.23
CA ARG A 274 5.56 2.62 -16.82
C ARG A 274 5.74 3.85 -15.93
N THR A 275 5.65 3.67 -14.60
CA THR A 275 5.89 4.75 -13.63
C THR A 275 7.35 5.18 -13.66
N PHE A 276 8.27 4.21 -13.63
CA PHE A 276 9.68 4.51 -13.49
C PHE A 276 10.30 5.07 -14.77
N HIS A 277 9.85 4.64 -15.96
CA HIS A 277 10.20 5.32 -17.22
C HIS A 277 9.79 6.79 -17.22
N THR A 278 8.60 7.10 -16.69
CA THR A 278 8.12 8.48 -16.55
C THR A 278 9.04 9.30 -15.64
N VAL A 279 9.38 8.76 -14.47
CA VAL A 279 10.25 9.41 -13.49
C VAL A 279 11.67 9.63 -14.04
N ILE A 280 12.27 8.64 -14.70
CA ILE A 280 13.59 8.77 -15.35
C ILE A 280 13.57 9.92 -16.37
N GLY A 281 12.56 9.96 -17.24
CA GLY A 281 12.42 11.04 -18.21
C GLY A 281 12.32 12.42 -17.55
N LEU A 282 11.62 12.54 -16.42
CA LEU A 282 11.58 13.80 -15.66
C LEU A 282 12.94 14.16 -15.07
N MET A 283 13.67 13.21 -14.50
CA MET A 283 15.00 13.46 -13.91
C MET A 283 16.05 13.96 -14.92
N GLU A 284 15.93 13.60 -16.19
CA GLU A 284 16.77 14.13 -17.26
C GLU A 284 16.53 15.63 -17.52
N ARG A 285 15.32 16.12 -17.26
CA ARG A 285 14.90 17.50 -17.56
C ARG A 285 14.89 18.42 -16.34
N TYR A 286 14.74 17.86 -15.14
CA TYR A 286 14.66 18.58 -13.87
C TYR A 286 15.79 18.12 -12.94
N PRO A 287 16.99 18.73 -13.03
CA PRO A 287 18.15 18.34 -12.21
C PRO A 287 17.93 18.43 -10.69
N GLU A 288 17.06 19.34 -10.25
CA GLU A 288 16.66 19.55 -8.86
C GLU A 288 15.62 18.54 -8.36
N PHE A 289 14.96 17.80 -9.25
CA PHE A 289 13.94 16.84 -8.88
C PHE A 289 14.54 15.70 -8.04
N ARG A 290 13.85 15.35 -6.96
CA ARG A 290 14.17 14.23 -6.08
C ARG A 290 12.95 13.33 -5.97
N PHE A 291 13.14 12.04 -6.14
CA PHE A 291 12.08 11.04 -6.11
C PHE A 291 12.48 9.91 -5.16
N ASN A 292 11.54 9.41 -4.37
CA ASN A 292 11.76 8.24 -3.54
C ASN A 292 10.82 7.07 -3.93
N ALA A 293 11.31 5.85 -3.74
CA ALA A 293 10.54 4.62 -3.91
C ALA A 293 11.00 3.53 -2.92
N SER A 294 10.04 2.95 -2.21
CA SER A 294 10.17 2.16 -0.97
C SER A 294 10.35 0.65 -1.17
N THR A 295 9.61 0.04 -2.10
CA THR A 295 9.45 -1.43 -2.16
C THR A 295 10.63 -2.12 -2.84
N ALA A 296 11.48 -2.83 -2.08
CA ALA A 296 12.63 -3.56 -2.61
C ALA A 296 12.25 -4.61 -3.68
N GLN A 297 11.10 -5.26 -3.49
CA GLN A 297 10.57 -6.25 -4.43
C GLN A 297 10.29 -5.69 -5.83
N ILE A 298 9.92 -4.42 -5.96
CA ILE A 298 9.72 -3.79 -7.27
C ILE A 298 11.06 -3.73 -8.03
N TYR A 299 12.15 -3.37 -7.35
CA TYR A 299 13.47 -3.38 -7.99
C TYR A 299 13.90 -4.79 -8.41
N ALA A 300 13.57 -5.82 -7.61
CA ALA A 300 13.82 -7.21 -7.98
C ALA A 300 13.02 -7.63 -9.23
N TYR A 301 11.78 -7.16 -9.38
CA TYR A 301 11.02 -7.39 -10.62
C TYR A 301 11.65 -6.73 -11.84
N LEU A 302 12.25 -5.54 -11.69
CA LEU A 302 12.93 -4.87 -12.80
C LEU A 302 14.18 -5.62 -13.29
N GLU A 303 14.86 -6.37 -12.42
CA GLU A 303 15.98 -7.23 -12.85
C GLU A 303 15.56 -8.28 -13.88
N GLU A 304 14.30 -8.70 -13.83
CA GLU A 304 13.71 -9.67 -14.75
C GLU A 304 13.02 -8.97 -15.94
N ASP A 305 12.24 -7.93 -15.65
CA ASP A 305 11.33 -7.31 -16.62
C ASP A 305 11.98 -6.24 -17.50
N ASP A 306 12.86 -5.41 -16.93
CA ASP A 306 13.53 -4.32 -17.65
C ASP A 306 14.90 -3.98 -17.01
N PRO A 307 15.94 -4.81 -17.25
CA PRO A 307 17.27 -4.59 -16.69
C PRO A 307 17.87 -3.25 -17.12
N LYS A 308 17.51 -2.73 -18.30
CA LYS A 308 18.02 -1.44 -18.79
C LYS A 308 17.45 -0.28 -17.97
N LEU A 309 16.16 -0.32 -17.64
CA LEU A 309 15.55 0.65 -16.74
C LEU A 309 16.18 0.60 -15.35
N LEU A 310 16.48 -0.60 -14.83
CA LEU A 310 17.15 -0.72 -13.54
C LEU A 310 18.55 -0.08 -13.54
N GLU A 311 19.33 -0.26 -14.60
CA GLU A 311 20.64 0.42 -14.71
C GLU A 311 20.49 1.94 -14.77
N ALA A 312 19.52 2.47 -15.51
CA ALA A 312 19.21 3.90 -15.52
C ALA A 312 18.82 4.41 -14.11
N ILE A 313 18.05 3.62 -13.35
CA ILE A 313 17.73 3.93 -11.95
C ILE A 313 19.03 3.96 -11.11
N LYS A 314 19.91 2.95 -11.21
CA LYS A 314 21.18 2.93 -10.47
C LYS A 314 22.03 4.17 -10.74
N GLU A 315 22.09 4.64 -12.00
CA GLU A 315 22.75 5.89 -12.35
C GLU A 315 22.14 7.10 -11.62
N LYS A 316 20.80 7.19 -11.61
CA LYS A 316 20.07 8.24 -10.89
C LYS A 316 20.21 8.16 -9.37
N VAL A 317 20.37 6.96 -8.82
CA VAL A 317 20.67 6.72 -7.41
C VAL A 317 22.08 7.21 -7.06
N ALA A 318 23.07 6.95 -7.92
CA ALA A 318 24.45 7.36 -7.72
C ALA A 318 24.62 8.88 -7.69
N VAL A 319 23.88 9.61 -8.53
CA VAL A 319 23.87 11.09 -8.52
C VAL A 319 22.89 11.69 -7.51
N GLY A 320 22.14 10.85 -6.79
CA GLY A 320 21.23 11.28 -5.71
C GLY A 320 19.91 11.90 -6.16
N GLN A 321 19.49 11.74 -7.42
CA GLN A 321 18.15 12.16 -7.87
C GLN A 321 17.08 11.14 -7.45
N TRP A 322 17.43 9.85 -7.49
CA TRP A 322 16.57 8.76 -7.06
C TRP A 322 16.98 8.24 -5.68
N GLU A 323 16.03 8.10 -4.77
CA GLU A 323 16.23 7.59 -3.41
C GLU A 323 15.45 6.28 -3.23
N PRO A 324 16.12 5.12 -3.26
CA PRO A 324 15.55 3.92 -2.68
C PRO A 324 15.37 4.19 -1.17
N ILE A 325 14.20 3.86 -0.62
CA ILE A 325 13.86 4.09 0.79
C ILE A 325 13.09 2.89 1.34
N GLY A 326 12.57 2.94 2.57
CA GLY A 326 11.66 1.91 3.10
C GLY A 326 12.37 0.86 3.94
N ALA A 327 13.58 0.44 3.54
CA ALA A 327 14.44 -0.55 4.21
C ALA A 327 13.89 -2.00 4.30
N MET A 328 12.61 -2.19 3.99
CA MET A 328 11.92 -3.49 4.02
C MET A 328 11.78 -4.10 2.61
N TRP A 329 11.48 -5.40 2.54
CA TRP A 329 11.28 -6.12 1.28
C TRP A 329 10.04 -5.62 0.53
N VAL A 330 8.95 -5.42 1.27
CA VAL A 330 7.74 -4.71 0.83
C VAL A 330 7.31 -3.65 1.85
N GLU A 331 6.15 -3.02 1.64
CA GLU A 331 5.45 -2.24 2.68
C GLU A 331 4.42 -3.15 3.37
N PRO A 332 4.80 -3.92 4.41
CA PRO A 332 3.94 -4.94 4.98
C PRO A 332 2.83 -4.34 5.86
N ASP A 333 1.77 -5.11 6.08
CA ASP A 333 0.94 -4.92 7.28
C ASP A 333 1.84 -5.00 8.52
N THR A 334 1.50 -4.24 9.55
CA THR A 334 2.35 -4.17 10.74
C THR A 334 1.68 -4.64 12.02
N ASN A 335 0.55 -5.35 11.90
CA ASN A 335 -0.20 -5.91 13.03
C ASN A 335 -0.17 -7.44 13.05
N LEU A 336 -0.30 -8.09 11.90
CA LEU A 336 -0.48 -9.54 11.76
C LEU A 336 0.84 -10.34 11.65
N PRO A 337 1.90 -9.86 10.96
CA PRO A 337 3.14 -10.62 10.83
C PRO A 337 3.85 -10.88 12.16
N THR A 338 4.64 -11.95 12.21
CA THR A 338 5.52 -12.22 13.35
C THR A 338 6.71 -11.26 13.41
N ALA A 339 7.33 -11.14 14.58
CA ALA A 339 8.62 -10.44 14.70
C ALA A 339 9.71 -11.01 13.78
N GLU A 340 9.69 -12.34 13.55
CA GLU A 340 10.61 -12.97 12.60
C GLU A 340 10.34 -12.49 11.18
N SER A 341 9.07 -12.40 10.74
CA SER A 341 8.73 -11.81 9.45
C SER A 341 9.24 -10.38 9.32
N PHE A 342 9.07 -9.51 10.33
CA PHE A 342 9.66 -8.15 10.27
C PHE A 342 11.19 -8.18 10.18
N ALA A 343 11.86 -9.09 10.89
CA ALA A 343 13.30 -9.28 10.74
C ALA A 343 13.68 -9.71 9.33
N ARG A 344 12.88 -10.57 8.68
CA ARG A 344 13.07 -10.98 7.28
C ARG A 344 12.75 -9.87 6.27
N GLN A 345 11.72 -9.05 6.52
CA GLN A 345 11.41 -7.86 5.74
C GLN A 345 12.65 -6.95 5.68
N LEU A 346 13.25 -6.65 6.83
CA LEU A 346 14.47 -5.84 6.90
C LEU A 346 15.68 -6.56 6.30
N LEU A 347 15.89 -7.83 6.63
CA LEU A 347 17.05 -8.58 6.15
C LEU A 347 17.10 -8.64 4.62
N TYR A 348 16.00 -9.05 3.98
CA TYR A 348 15.95 -9.20 2.53
C TYR A 348 15.79 -7.86 1.82
N GLY A 349 15.08 -6.89 2.41
CA GLY A 349 15.02 -5.51 1.93
C GLY A 349 16.42 -4.87 1.88
N GLN A 350 17.11 -4.83 3.03
CA GLN A 350 18.46 -4.26 3.12
C GLN A 350 19.46 -4.99 2.22
N ARG A 351 19.44 -6.33 2.16
CA ARG A 351 20.32 -7.09 1.24
C ARG A 351 20.06 -6.75 -0.22
N CYS A 352 18.80 -6.57 -0.61
CA CYS A 352 18.45 -6.15 -1.97
C CYS A 352 19.05 -4.78 -2.28
N PHE A 353 18.85 -3.81 -1.39
CA PHE A 353 19.39 -2.47 -1.57
C PHE A 353 20.93 -2.41 -1.55
N GLU A 354 21.57 -3.16 -0.65
CA GLU A 354 23.03 -3.27 -0.62
C GLU A 354 23.59 -3.85 -1.91
N ARG A 355 22.97 -4.92 -2.43
CA ARG A 355 23.39 -5.58 -3.66
C ARG A 355 23.19 -4.68 -4.89
N LEU A 356 22.07 -3.97 -4.97
CA LEU A 356 21.73 -3.16 -6.14
C LEU A 356 22.37 -1.78 -6.14
N PHE A 357 22.51 -1.16 -4.96
CA PHE A 357 22.88 0.25 -4.82
C PHE A 357 24.09 0.48 -3.91
N GLY A 358 24.68 -0.57 -3.34
CA GLY A 358 25.90 -0.49 -2.54
C GLY A 358 25.73 0.09 -1.14
N ARG A 359 24.48 0.24 -0.64
CA ARG A 359 24.20 0.82 0.68
C ARG A 359 22.93 0.27 1.32
N ARG A 360 22.89 0.33 2.65
CA ARG A 360 21.68 0.20 3.47
C ARG A 360 20.94 1.52 3.58
N HIS A 361 19.66 1.44 3.93
CA HIS A 361 18.80 2.61 4.14
C HIS A 361 18.39 2.72 5.60
N ASN A 362 18.35 3.95 6.13
CA ASN A 362 18.10 4.27 7.54
C ASN A 362 16.70 4.88 7.80
N VAL A 363 15.83 4.96 6.79
CA VAL A 363 14.45 5.44 6.90
C VAL A 363 13.47 4.35 6.49
N CYS A 364 12.55 4.00 7.39
CA CYS A 364 11.37 3.20 7.09
C CYS A 364 10.22 4.12 6.62
N TRP A 365 9.65 3.80 5.47
CA TRP A 365 8.64 4.61 4.78
C TRP A 365 7.39 3.75 4.58
N LEU A 366 6.37 3.95 5.42
CA LEU A 366 5.12 3.20 5.43
C LEU A 366 3.94 4.18 5.45
N PRO A 367 3.66 4.86 4.33
CA PRO A 367 2.63 5.90 4.26
C PRO A 367 1.22 5.35 4.48
N ASP A 368 0.95 4.09 4.11
CA ASP A 368 -0.41 3.54 4.00
C ASP A 368 -0.76 2.34 4.90
N CYS A 369 0.14 1.87 5.78
CA CYS A 369 -0.15 0.74 6.67
C CYS A 369 -1.20 1.05 7.76
N PHE A 370 -2.03 0.06 8.10
CA PHE A 370 -3.22 0.21 8.94
C PHE A 370 -2.94 0.09 10.45
N GLY A 371 -2.18 1.04 11.00
CA GLY A 371 -1.71 1.03 12.39
C GLY A 371 -0.32 0.39 12.52
N PHE A 372 0.33 0.58 13.68
CA PHE A 372 1.73 0.20 13.88
C PHE A 372 2.05 -0.47 15.22
N SER A 373 2.56 -1.70 15.15
CA SER A 373 2.96 -2.51 16.30
C SER A 373 4.01 -1.81 17.19
N PRO A 374 3.88 -1.92 18.53
CA PRO A 374 4.80 -1.30 19.48
C PRO A 374 6.20 -1.94 19.49
N ALA A 375 6.41 -3.07 18.80
CA ALA A 375 7.71 -3.73 18.68
C ALA A 375 8.57 -3.13 17.55
N LEU A 376 7.95 -2.40 16.61
CA LEU A 376 8.65 -1.89 15.43
C LEU A 376 9.85 -0.99 15.74
N PRO A 377 9.82 -0.05 16.71
CA PRO A 377 11.00 0.78 17.01
C PRO A 377 12.25 -0.05 17.32
N GLN A 378 12.11 -1.11 18.11
CA GLN A 378 13.21 -2.03 18.43
C GLN A 378 13.69 -2.76 17.17
N ILE A 379 12.77 -3.35 16.41
CA ILE A 379 13.09 -4.14 15.22
C ILE A 379 13.77 -3.28 14.16
N LEU A 380 13.29 -2.05 13.94
CA LEU A 380 13.88 -1.07 13.03
C LEU A 380 15.32 -0.73 13.46
N ARG A 381 15.55 -0.45 14.75
CA ARG A 381 16.90 -0.15 15.28
C ARG A 381 17.86 -1.33 15.09
N LEU A 382 17.42 -2.56 15.33
CA LEU A 382 18.21 -3.77 15.07
C LEU A 382 18.54 -3.94 13.58
N GLY A 383 17.65 -3.49 12.69
CA GLY A 383 17.86 -3.44 11.24
C GLY A 383 18.69 -2.25 10.75
N GLY A 384 19.21 -1.40 11.64
CA GLY A 384 19.97 -0.19 11.29
C GLY A 384 19.11 0.97 10.76
N VAL A 385 17.80 0.93 11.02
CA VAL A 385 16.84 1.98 10.65
C VAL A 385 16.58 2.88 11.85
N GLU A 386 16.76 4.18 11.67
CA GLU A 386 16.72 5.16 12.77
C GLU A 386 15.54 6.13 12.65
N SER A 387 14.93 6.20 11.47
CA SER A 387 13.83 7.12 11.18
C SER A 387 12.63 6.39 10.59
N PHE A 388 11.44 6.94 10.82
CA PHE A 388 10.17 6.36 10.41
C PHE A 388 9.25 7.45 9.84
N CYS A 389 8.56 7.18 8.74
CA CYS A 389 7.59 8.10 8.16
C CYS A 389 6.28 7.38 7.83
N THR A 390 5.16 8.00 8.21
CA THR A 390 3.81 7.52 7.88
C THR A 390 2.83 8.68 7.70
N THR A 391 1.70 8.45 7.02
CA THR A 391 0.59 9.42 6.95
C THR A 391 -0.72 8.88 7.50
N LYS A 392 -0.87 7.55 7.57
CA LYS A 392 -2.14 6.87 7.86
C LYS A 392 -2.74 7.23 9.23
N MET A 393 -1.90 7.57 10.21
CA MET A 393 -2.37 8.01 11.54
C MET A 393 -3.26 9.26 11.50
N ASN A 394 -3.19 10.08 10.45
CA ASN A 394 -4.07 11.23 10.24
C ASN A 394 -5.52 10.86 9.90
N TRP A 395 -5.80 9.58 9.63
CA TRP A 395 -7.12 9.07 9.28
C TRP A 395 -7.90 8.56 10.49
N SER A 396 -7.30 8.55 11.68
CA SER A 396 -7.99 8.16 12.92
C SER A 396 -9.28 8.96 13.11
N GLU A 397 -10.40 8.26 13.31
CA GLU A 397 -11.73 8.88 13.27
C GLU A 397 -12.10 9.63 14.55
N THR A 398 -11.62 9.16 15.71
CA THR A 398 -12.02 9.72 17.02
C THR A 398 -10.91 10.57 17.60
N ASN A 399 -9.72 10.00 17.82
CA ASN A 399 -8.58 10.71 18.36
C ASN A 399 -7.55 11.01 17.28
N ARG A 400 -7.33 12.30 17.05
CA ARG A 400 -6.30 12.76 16.12
C ARG A 400 -4.92 12.62 16.76
N MET A 401 -3.98 11.96 16.06
CA MET A 401 -2.56 11.91 16.48
C MET A 401 -2.05 13.33 16.79
N PRO A 402 -1.52 13.60 18.01
CA PRO A 402 -1.18 14.95 18.44
C PRO A 402 0.14 15.46 17.86
N PHE A 403 0.99 14.58 17.33
CA PHE A 403 2.35 14.92 16.92
C PHE A 403 2.59 14.67 15.43
N ASP A 404 3.34 15.58 14.80
CA ASP A 404 3.82 15.46 13.42
C ASP A 404 5.30 15.07 13.37
N LEU A 405 6.10 15.42 14.37
CA LEU A 405 7.51 15.05 14.52
C LEU A 405 7.75 14.66 15.98
N PHE A 406 8.19 13.44 16.24
CA PHE A 406 8.26 12.86 17.59
C PHE A 406 9.25 11.69 17.66
N TRP A 407 9.64 11.33 18.89
CA TRP A 407 10.31 10.05 19.15
C TRP A 407 9.27 8.96 19.30
N TRP A 408 9.31 7.94 18.46
CA TRP A 408 8.51 6.75 18.64
C TRP A 408 9.31 5.72 19.43
N GLU A 409 8.85 5.42 20.64
CA GLU A 409 9.50 4.51 21.59
C GLU A 409 8.76 3.17 21.64
N GLY A 410 9.51 2.08 21.45
CA GLY A 410 8.99 0.72 21.56
C GLY A 410 8.89 0.26 23.02
N LEU A 411 8.32 -0.93 23.24
CA LEU A 411 8.13 -1.48 24.60
C LEU A 411 9.43 -1.69 25.38
N ASP A 412 10.56 -1.80 24.69
CA ASP A 412 11.90 -2.00 25.28
C ASP A 412 12.65 -0.67 25.55
N GLY A 413 12.07 0.47 25.18
CA GLY A 413 12.71 1.78 25.26
C GLY A 413 13.53 2.18 24.03
N SER A 414 13.64 1.32 23.00
CA SER A 414 14.27 1.70 21.73
C SER A 414 13.46 2.80 21.04
N ARG A 415 14.14 3.81 20.48
CA ARG A 415 13.51 4.95 19.81
C ARG A 415 13.90 5.08 18.34
N VAL A 416 12.94 5.46 17.51
CA VAL A 416 13.17 5.96 16.14
C VAL A 416 12.57 7.35 15.98
N LEU A 417 13.18 8.20 15.14
CA LEU A 417 12.66 9.54 14.85
C LEU A 417 11.51 9.42 13.85
N ALA A 418 10.29 9.74 14.28
CA ALA A 418 9.09 9.57 13.49
C ALA A 418 8.56 10.90 12.96
N HIS A 419 8.17 10.93 11.69
CA HIS A 419 7.45 12.05 11.07
C HIS A 419 6.12 11.61 10.44
N SER A 420 5.14 12.50 10.51
CA SER A 420 3.88 12.41 9.78
C SER A 420 3.49 13.80 9.28
N PHE A 421 2.87 13.85 8.10
CA PHE A 421 2.30 15.08 7.56
C PHE A 421 0.85 14.87 7.13
N ASN A 422 0.06 15.93 7.22
CA ASN A 422 -1.36 15.92 6.92
C ASN A 422 -1.67 16.88 5.76
N ASN A 423 -1.73 16.32 4.56
CA ASN A 423 -2.09 17.04 3.35
C ASN A 423 -3.53 16.67 2.92
N PRO A 424 -4.46 17.64 2.86
CA PRO A 424 -5.83 17.37 2.44
C PRO A 424 -6.00 17.24 0.92
N VAL A 425 -4.94 17.49 0.13
CA VAL A 425 -4.96 17.40 -1.34
C VAL A 425 -4.23 16.14 -1.78
N GLY A 426 -4.84 14.98 -1.61
CA GLY A 426 -4.26 13.69 -2.05
C GLY A 426 -3.29 13.03 -1.06
N GLY A 427 -3.15 13.51 0.18
CA GLY A 427 -2.31 12.85 1.18
C GLY A 427 -0.83 12.80 0.77
N TYR A 428 -0.24 11.61 0.73
CA TYR A 428 1.12 11.37 0.21
C TYR A 428 1.20 11.35 -1.32
N ASN A 429 0.06 11.41 -2.02
CA ASN A 429 -0.08 11.54 -3.46
C ASN A 429 -0.47 12.98 -3.82
N ALA A 430 0.27 13.96 -3.31
CA ALA A 430 -0.13 15.36 -3.44
C ALA A 430 -0.14 15.85 -4.90
N GLU A 431 -1.23 16.52 -5.28
CA GLU A 431 -1.23 17.37 -6.47
C GLU A 431 -0.55 18.70 -6.15
N LEU A 432 0.71 18.83 -6.57
CA LEU A 432 1.55 19.94 -6.13
C LEU A 432 1.04 21.29 -6.65
N GLY A 433 0.73 22.21 -5.74
CA GLY A 433 0.19 23.53 -6.05
C GLY A 433 -0.11 24.35 -4.78
N PRO A 434 -0.59 25.60 -4.91
CA PRO A 434 -0.86 26.50 -3.78
C PRO A 434 -1.67 25.86 -2.65
N ARG A 435 -2.73 25.12 -2.98
CA ARG A 435 -3.59 24.47 -1.98
C ARG A 435 -2.86 23.38 -1.21
N ALA A 436 -2.16 22.48 -1.90
CA ALA A 436 -1.41 21.40 -1.25
C ALA A 436 -0.35 21.95 -0.30
N VAL A 437 0.45 22.93 -0.74
CA VAL A 437 1.56 23.46 0.07
C VAL A 437 1.06 24.32 1.25
N CYS A 438 0.06 25.18 1.04
CA CYS A 438 -0.43 26.06 2.10
C CYS A 438 -1.23 25.29 3.15
N GLU A 439 -2.10 24.35 2.75
CA GLU A 439 -2.88 23.55 3.71
C GLU A 439 -2.00 22.54 4.45
N THR A 440 -1.02 21.92 3.79
CA THR A 440 -0.04 21.05 4.49
C THR A 440 0.74 21.85 5.53
N TRP A 441 1.25 23.03 5.15
CA TRP A 441 1.91 23.89 6.12
C TRP A 441 0.95 24.27 7.24
N LYS A 442 -0.25 24.76 6.95
CA LYS A 442 -1.26 25.10 7.95
C LYS A 442 -1.56 23.95 8.91
N ASN A 443 -1.64 22.71 8.44
CA ASN A 443 -1.90 21.53 9.25
C ASN A 443 -0.71 21.06 10.10
N PHE A 444 0.52 21.44 9.78
CA PHE A 444 1.69 21.11 10.59
C PHE A 444 1.60 21.76 11.98
N ARG A 445 1.48 20.96 13.05
CA ARG A 445 1.29 21.45 14.43
C ARG A 445 2.62 21.81 15.09
N GLY A 446 3.70 21.15 14.69
CA GLY A 446 5.05 21.27 15.25
C GLY A 446 5.85 22.53 14.89
N LYS A 447 5.26 23.52 14.20
CA LYS A 447 5.96 24.71 13.65
C LYS A 447 6.80 25.50 14.65
N HIS A 448 6.42 25.48 15.92
CA HIS A 448 7.13 26.20 17.00
C HIS A 448 8.41 25.50 17.45
N ARG A 449 8.54 24.19 17.19
CA ARG A 449 9.72 23.39 17.54
C ARG A 449 10.62 23.12 16.33
N HIS A 450 10.01 22.95 15.16
CA HIS A 450 10.73 22.69 13.92
C HIS A 450 10.21 23.55 12.77
N PRO A 451 11.09 24.23 12.00
CA PRO A 451 10.68 25.23 11.01
C PRO A 451 10.26 24.67 9.64
N GLU A 452 10.38 23.36 9.41
CA GLU A 452 10.10 22.71 8.11
C GLU A 452 9.31 21.41 8.30
N SER A 453 8.37 21.11 7.41
CA SER A 453 7.69 19.80 7.34
C SER A 453 8.00 19.13 5.99
N LEU A 454 7.67 17.84 5.85
CA LEU A 454 7.77 17.09 4.59
C LEU A 454 6.43 17.09 3.84
N LEU A 455 6.48 17.02 2.51
CA LEU A 455 5.35 16.74 1.64
C LEU A 455 5.80 15.83 0.48
N ALA A 456 5.19 14.66 0.37
CA ALA A 456 5.32 13.80 -0.79
C ALA A 456 4.29 14.21 -1.87
N PHE A 457 4.69 14.19 -3.14
CA PHE A 457 3.83 14.57 -4.27
C PHE A 457 3.96 13.62 -5.45
N GLY A 458 2.91 13.54 -6.26
CA GLY A 458 2.80 12.62 -7.39
C GLY A 458 1.51 11.81 -7.34
N PHE A 459 1.20 11.09 -8.42
CA PHE A 459 0.12 10.13 -8.42
C PHE A 459 0.62 8.76 -7.95
N GLY A 460 -0.14 8.10 -7.07
CA GLY A 460 0.23 6.82 -6.49
C GLY A 460 -0.98 5.90 -6.32
N ASP A 461 -0.85 4.96 -5.38
CA ASP A 461 -1.70 3.79 -5.11
C ASP A 461 -1.67 2.81 -6.29
N GLY A 462 -1.94 3.27 -7.51
CA GLY A 462 -1.76 2.52 -8.76
C GLY A 462 -0.51 2.88 -9.58
N GLY A 463 0.41 3.68 -9.02
CA GLY A 463 1.55 4.27 -9.73
C GLY A 463 1.23 5.54 -10.53
N GLY A 464 2.04 5.83 -11.55
CA GLY A 464 1.99 7.04 -12.38
C GLY A 464 3.10 8.02 -12.02
N GLY A 465 3.18 8.40 -10.73
CA GLY A 465 4.20 9.30 -10.20
C GLY A 465 3.97 10.78 -10.52
N PRO A 466 4.97 11.64 -10.28
CA PRO A 466 4.89 13.07 -10.55
C PRO A 466 4.77 13.40 -12.04
N THR A 467 4.13 14.52 -12.38
CA THR A 467 4.02 15.02 -13.76
C THR A 467 5.01 16.16 -14.04
N GLU A 468 5.27 16.43 -15.32
CA GLU A 468 6.01 17.63 -15.76
C GLU A 468 5.36 18.92 -15.22
N GLU A 469 4.02 18.97 -15.24
CA GLU A 469 3.26 20.12 -14.74
C GLU A 469 3.51 20.37 -13.25
N MET A 470 3.52 19.33 -12.40
CA MET A 470 3.81 19.50 -10.96
C MET A 470 5.20 20.13 -10.72
N LEU A 471 6.21 19.74 -11.49
CA LEU A 471 7.57 20.28 -11.37
C LEU A 471 7.65 21.74 -11.84
N GLU A 472 6.95 22.10 -12.91
CA GLU A 472 6.86 23.50 -13.33
C GLU A 472 6.08 24.34 -12.32
N ARG A 473 4.98 23.81 -11.76
CA ARG A 473 4.24 24.48 -10.68
C ARG A 473 5.15 24.78 -9.49
N GLN A 474 5.95 23.81 -9.07
CA GLN A 474 6.95 24.00 -8.00
C GLN A 474 7.87 25.20 -8.28
N ARG A 475 8.49 25.27 -9.47
CA ARG A 475 9.38 26.38 -9.85
C ARG A 475 8.65 27.72 -9.87
N GLN A 476 7.42 27.73 -10.38
CA GLN A 476 6.62 28.94 -10.46
C GLN A 476 6.21 29.48 -9.09
N LEU A 477 5.95 28.59 -8.10
CA LEU A 477 5.52 28.95 -6.74
C LEU A 477 6.55 29.81 -5.99
N ASP A 478 7.83 29.76 -6.35
CA ASP A 478 8.85 30.62 -5.73
C ASP A 478 8.52 32.11 -5.89
N ASP A 479 7.86 32.50 -6.99
CA ASP A 479 7.47 33.89 -7.25
C ASP A 479 6.29 34.36 -6.38
N PHE A 480 5.52 33.45 -5.79
CA PHE A 480 4.25 33.76 -5.13
C PHE A 480 4.44 34.27 -3.69
N PRO A 481 3.57 35.17 -3.21
CA PRO A 481 3.53 35.58 -1.81
C PRO A 481 2.92 34.51 -0.90
N VAL A 482 3.21 34.59 0.41
CA VAL A 482 2.60 33.80 1.50
C VAL A 482 2.86 32.29 1.47
N VAL A 483 3.06 31.66 0.31
CA VAL A 483 3.33 30.21 0.21
C VAL A 483 4.58 29.83 1.03
N PRO A 484 4.67 28.62 1.61
CA PRO A 484 5.88 28.18 2.29
C PRO A 484 7.05 28.08 1.29
N ALA A 485 8.27 28.29 1.77
CA ALA A 485 9.47 28.05 0.97
C ALA A 485 9.56 26.55 0.61
N LEU A 486 9.79 26.23 -0.65
CA LEU A 486 9.77 24.86 -1.16
C LEU A 486 11.18 24.40 -1.50
N ARG A 487 11.55 23.17 -1.15
CA ARG A 487 12.84 22.60 -1.52
C ARG A 487 12.73 21.10 -1.76
N SER A 488 13.18 20.63 -2.93
CA SER A 488 13.31 19.20 -3.19
C SER A 488 14.41 18.57 -2.34
N VAL A 489 14.14 17.45 -1.69
CA VAL A 489 15.08 16.78 -0.78
C VAL A 489 15.12 15.27 -1.02
N ARG A 490 16.22 14.63 -0.58
CA ARG A 490 16.18 13.23 -0.17
C ARG A 490 15.65 13.17 1.26
N VAL A 491 14.72 12.26 1.50
CA VAL A 491 14.05 12.10 2.79
C VAL A 491 15.06 11.69 3.87
N ALA A 492 16.01 10.81 3.58
CA ALA A 492 17.06 10.43 4.52
C ALA A 492 17.90 11.64 4.95
N GLU A 493 18.35 12.47 4.01
CA GLU A 493 19.13 13.68 4.33
C GLU A 493 18.32 14.68 5.16
N TRP A 494 17.01 14.76 4.90
CA TRP A 494 16.11 15.59 5.69
C TRP A 494 16.04 15.09 7.13
N PHE A 495 15.82 13.79 7.36
CA PHE A 495 15.84 13.18 8.69
C PHE A 495 17.20 13.33 9.39
N ASP A 496 18.31 13.11 8.68
CA ASP A 496 19.66 13.28 9.25
C ASP A 496 19.88 14.72 9.73
N ALA A 497 19.41 15.71 8.95
CA ALA A 497 19.47 17.12 9.32
C ALA A 497 18.55 17.46 10.51
N LEU A 498 17.42 16.77 10.66
CA LEU A 498 16.56 16.87 11.85
C LEU A 498 17.24 16.29 13.08
N ALA A 499 17.72 15.05 12.98
CA ALA A 499 18.38 14.33 14.07
C ALA A 499 19.58 15.10 14.61
N ALA A 500 20.36 15.77 13.75
CA ALA A 500 21.49 16.62 14.16
C ALA A 500 21.09 17.85 15.00
N LYS A 501 19.83 18.29 14.91
CA LYS A 501 19.28 19.45 15.65
C LYS A 501 18.57 19.04 16.94
N VAL A 502 18.03 17.83 17.00
CA VAL A 502 17.37 17.25 18.18
C VAL A 502 18.44 16.66 19.09
N LYS A 503 18.92 17.44 20.06
CA LYS A 503 20.07 17.08 20.91
C LYS A 503 19.68 16.68 22.34
N ASN A 504 18.51 17.12 22.81
CA ASN A 504 18.03 16.88 24.17
C ASN A 504 16.68 16.15 24.17
N GLU A 505 16.40 15.41 25.26
CA GLU A 505 15.14 14.65 25.43
C GLU A 505 13.87 15.54 25.42
N GLY A 506 14.00 16.86 25.64
CA GLY A 506 12.87 17.80 25.62
C GLY A 506 12.57 18.43 24.25
N ASP A 507 13.41 18.19 23.24
CA ASP A 507 13.30 18.88 21.94
C ASP A 507 12.06 18.40 21.15
N LEU A 508 11.66 17.13 21.32
CA LEU A 508 10.51 16.50 20.67
C LEU A 508 9.65 15.70 21.67
N PRO A 509 8.33 15.60 21.44
CA PRO A 509 7.48 14.70 22.22
C PRO A 509 7.83 13.23 21.98
N VAL A 510 7.47 12.37 22.93
CA VAL A 510 7.65 10.91 22.85
C VAL A 510 6.28 10.23 22.77
N TRP A 511 6.10 9.31 21.83
CA TRP A 511 4.97 8.39 21.76
C TRP A 511 5.45 6.98 22.12
N VAL A 512 4.93 6.40 23.20
CA VAL A 512 5.35 5.09 23.72
C VAL A 512 4.36 4.03 23.30
N GLY A 513 4.85 2.95 22.69
CA GLY A 513 4.06 1.78 22.33
C GLY A 513 3.37 1.93 20.97
N GLU A 514 2.15 1.41 20.89
CA GLU A 514 1.45 1.19 19.63
C GLU A 514 0.96 2.52 19.05
N MET A 515 1.10 2.72 17.74
CA MET A 515 0.33 3.74 17.03
C MET A 515 -0.96 3.10 16.51
N TYR A 516 -1.95 3.02 17.39
CA TYR A 516 -3.24 2.40 17.11
C TYR A 516 -4.06 3.24 16.12
N LEU A 517 -4.29 2.71 14.91
CA LEU A 517 -5.15 3.38 13.93
C LEU A 517 -6.62 3.14 14.29
N GLU A 518 -7.33 4.22 14.59
CA GLU A 518 -8.75 4.16 14.97
C GLU A 518 -9.69 4.05 13.77
N LEU A 519 -9.31 3.24 12.78
CA LEU A 519 -9.98 3.04 11.50
C LEU A 519 -9.55 1.68 10.92
N HIS A 520 -10.29 1.12 9.96
CA HIS A 520 -9.93 -0.11 9.25
C HIS A 520 -9.79 -1.37 10.13
N ARG A 521 -10.58 -1.48 11.21
CA ARG A 521 -10.52 -2.63 12.17
C ARG A 521 -11.00 -3.97 11.60
N GLY A 522 -11.84 -3.94 10.56
CA GLY A 522 -12.33 -5.12 9.84
C GLY A 522 -11.22 -5.90 9.15
N THR A 523 -10.13 -5.22 8.79
CA THR A 523 -8.94 -5.82 8.18
C THR A 523 -8.27 -6.91 9.05
N LEU A 524 -8.47 -6.85 10.37
CA LEU A 524 -7.97 -7.89 11.28
C LEU A 524 -8.73 -9.22 11.16
N THR A 525 -9.92 -9.22 10.53
CA THR A 525 -10.85 -10.37 10.54
C THR A 525 -11.26 -10.86 9.15
N THR A 526 -11.35 -9.99 8.14
CA THR A 526 -11.66 -10.38 6.76
C THR A 526 -10.60 -11.34 6.19
N GLN A 527 -10.92 -12.12 5.16
CA GLN A 527 -9.99 -13.06 4.50
C GLN A 527 -9.27 -14.01 5.48
N GLY A 528 -10.03 -14.58 6.43
CA GLY A 528 -9.47 -15.47 7.46
C GLY A 528 -8.72 -16.70 6.91
N ARG A 529 -9.08 -17.19 5.72
CA ARG A 529 -8.37 -18.32 5.07
C ARG A 529 -6.93 -17.95 4.71
N THR A 530 -6.73 -16.81 4.04
CA THR A 530 -5.41 -16.29 3.68
C THR A 530 -4.57 -16.05 4.94
N LYS A 531 -5.13 -15.42 5.97
CA LYS A 531 -4.46 -15.19 7.26
C LYS A 531 -4.01 -16.50 7.94
N ILE A 532 -4.84 -17.55 7.93
CA ILE A 532 -4.48 -18.87 8.46
C ILE A 532 -3.35 -19.50 7.66
N LEU A 533 -3.40 -19.43 6.33
CA LEU A 533 -2.36 -19.97 5.45
C LEU A 533 -1.04 -19.22 5.64
N HIS A 534 -1.06 -17.90 5.73
CA HIS A 534 0.10 -17.07 6.02
C HIS A 534 0.76 -17.46 7.35
N ARG A 535 -0.03 -17.51 8.44
CA ARG A 535 0.49 -17.94 9.75
C ARG A 535 1.09 -19.35 9.71
N ARG A 536 0.48 -20.27 8.97
CA ARG A 536 1.02 -21.62 8.77
C ARG A 536 2.33 -21.60 7.97
N ALA A 537 2.43 -20.76 6.95
CA ALA A 537 3.64 -20.61 6.13
C ALA A 537 4.80 -20.06 6.98
N GLU A 538 4.60 -18.98 7.75
CA GLU A 538 5.60 -18.47 8.70
C GLU A 538 6.09 -19.57 9.64
N ARG A 539 5.15 -20.26 10.31
CA ARG A 539 5.49 -21.31 11.27
C ARG A 539 6.17 -22.50 10.60
N ALA A 540 5.79 -22.83 9.38
CA ALA A 540 6.39 -23.93 8.64
C ALA A 540 7.86 -23.64 8.30
N LEU A 541 8.16 -22.42 7.85
CA LEU A 541 9.53 -22.01 7.52
C LEU A 541 10.41 -21.87 8.77
N ILE A 542 9.93 -21.20 9.82
CA ILE A 542 10.66 -21.06 11.09
C ILE A 542 11.01 -22.44 11.67
N THR A 543 10.04 -23.36 11.67
CA THR A 543 10.25 -24.71 12.19
C THR A 543 11.21 -25.51 11.30
N ALA A 544 11.12 -25.36 9.97
CA ALA A 544 12.04 -26.01 9.03
C ALA A 544 13.49 -25.57 9.25
N GLU A 545 13.73 -24.26 9.37
CA GLU A 545 15.06 -23.70 9.64
C GLU A 545 15.59 -24.14 11.00
N THR A 546 14.74 -24.15 12.03
CA THR A 546 15.12 -24.58 13.38
C THR A 546 15.54 -26.05 13.39
N LEU A 547 14.74 -26.94 12.79
CA LEU A 547 15.06 -28.36 12.69
C LEU A 547 16.32 -28.61 11.86
N ALA A 548 16.51 -27.84 10.78
CA ALA A 548 17.71 -27.95 9.97
C ALA A 548 18.96 -27.48 10.73
N ALA A 549 18.87 -26.41 11.51
CA ALA A 549 19.94 -25.97 12.39
C ALA A 549 20.26 -27.03 13.45
N MET A 550 19.24 -27.64 14.06
CA MET A 550 19.41 -28.77 14.99
C MET A 550 20.11 -29.97 14.33
N ALA A 551 19.70 -30.34 13.12
CA ALA A 551 20.35 -31.42 12.36
C ALA A 551 21.82 -31.08 12.02
N ALA A 552 22.09 -29.84 11.60
CA ALA A 552 23.44 -29.37 11.29
C ALA A 552 24.36 -29.40 12.52
N LEU A 553 23.86 -28.99 13.70
CA LEU A 553 24.59 -29.10 14.97
C LEU A 553 24.91 -30.56 15.36
N LEU A 554 24.16 -31.53 14.84
CA LEU A 554 24.41 -32.98 15.00
C LEU A 554 25.27 -33.58 13.88
N GLY A 555 25.73 -32.75 12.93
CA GLY A 555 26.63 -33.11 11.84
C GLY A 555 25.96 -33.35 10.49
N ALA A 556 24.74 -32.85 10.26
CA ALA A 556 24.17 -32.74 8.92
C ALA A 556 24.78 -31.55 8.16
N ASP A 557 24.69 -31.56 6.83
CA ASP A 557 24.96 -30.37 6.04
C ASP A 557 23.83 -29.33 6.23
N LEU A 558 24.19 -28.04 6.17
CA LEU A 558 23.19 -26.97 6.16
C LEU A 558 22.31 -27.07 4.90
N PRO A 559 20.98 -26.91 5.01
CA PRO A 559 20.10 -26.94 3.86
C PRO A 559 20.34 -25.73 2.95
N PRO A 560 19.87 -25.79 1.69
CA PRO A 560 19.77 -24.60 0.84
C PRO A 560 18.99 -23.48 1.52
N SER A 561 19.30 -22.23 1.15
CA SER A 561 18.57 -21.05 1.63
C SER A 561 17.07 -21.19 1.35
N LEU A 562 16.25 -20.85 2.35
CA LEU A 562 14.79 -20.77 2.19
C LEU A 562 14.31 -19.37 1.79
N GLU A 563 15.23 -18.49 1.39
CA GLU A 563 14.93 -17.10 1.03
C GLU A 563 13.84 -16.98 -0.04
N ASP A 564 13.82 -17.85 -1.05
CA ASP A 564 12.79 -17.80 -2.09
C ASP A 564 11.39 -18.07 -1.52
N TYR A 565 11.26 -19.01 -0.58
CA TYR A 565 9.99 -19.25 0.12
C TYR A 565 9.62 -18.10 1.04
N TRP A 566 10.60 -17.51 1.73
CA TRP A 566 10.35 -16.33 2.55
C TRP A 566 9.89 -15.14 1.72
N ARG A 567 10.48 -14.86 0.56
CA ARG A 567 10.05 -13.77 -0.32
C ARG A 567 8.57 -13.91 -0.72
N VAL A 568 8.07 -15.15 -0.89
CA VAL A 568 6.64 -15.41 -1.11
C VAL A 568 5.80 -15.05 0.13
N VAL A 569 6.21 -15.46 1.32
CA VAL A 569 5.54 -15.09 2.57
C VAL A 569 5.51 -13.58 2.75
N LEU A 570 6.67 -12.92 2.63
CA LEU A 570 6.83 -11.48 2.83
C LEU A 570 6.09 -10.65 1.78
N ARG A 571 6.05 -11.10 0.52
CA ARG A 571 5.21 -10.48 -0.51
C ARG A 571 3.75 -10.47 -0.06
N ASN A 572 3.26 -11.62 0.39
CA ASN A 572 1.87 -11.78 0.81
C ASN A 572 1.56 -11.10 2.15
N GLU A 573 2.55 -10.49 2.83
CA GLU A 573 2.37 -9.60 3.96
C GLU A 573 2.07 -8.15 3.58
N PHE A 574 2.09 -7.80 2.28
CA PHE A 574 1.78 -6.45 1.81
C PHE A 574 0.47 -5.93 2.43
N HIS A 575 0.43 -4.64 2.77
CA HIS A 575 -0.64 -4.04 3.58
C HIS A 575 -2.05 -4.09 2.94
N ASP A 576 -2.18 -4.44 1.65
CA ASP A 576 -3.49 -4.72 1.04
C ASP A 576 -3.78 -6.20 0.74
N ILE A 577 -2.79 -7.07 0.90
CA ILE A 577 -2.94 -8.53 0.72
C ILE A 577 -3.32 -9.18 2.05
N LEU A 578 -2.44 -9.14 3.04
CA LEU A 578 -2.65 -9.84 4.32
C LEU A 578 -3.85 -9.28 5.12
N PRO A 579 -4.04 -7.94 5.18
CA PRO A 579 -5.21 -7.34 5.82
C PRO A 579 -6.52 -7.70 5.13
N GLY A 580 -6.48 -8.18 3.89
CA GLY A 580 -7.65 -8.72 3.22
C GLY A 580 -8.55 -7.66 2.58
N SER A 581 -7.91 -6.66 1.96
CA SER A 581 -8.49 -5.50 1.29
C SER A 581 -8.37 -5.46 -0.26
N SER A 582 -7.80 -6.49 -0.89
CA SER A 582 -7.69 -6.67 -2.34
C SER A 582 -8.90 -7.34 -3.03
N ILE A 583 -8.85 -7.45 -4.36
CA ILE A 583 -9.79 -8.20 -5.20
C ILE A 583 -9.60 -9.73 -5.09
N ARG A 584 -10.59 -10.49 -5.59
CA ARG A 584 -10.63 -11.96 -5.53
C ARG A 584 -9.36 -12.62 -6.09
N GLU A 585 -8.90 -12.17 -7.24
CA GLU A 585 -7.78 -12.74 -7.98
C GLU A 585 -6.49 -12.74 -7.15
N VAL A 586 -6.31 -11.71 -6.32
CA VAL A 586 -5.15 -11.60 -5.42
C VAL A 586 -5.18 -12.70 -4.35
N TYR A 587 -6.34 -13.03 -3.79
CA TYR A 587 -6.43 -14.11 -2.80
C TYR A 587 -6.32 -15.49 -3.42
N GLU A 588 -6.85 -15.69 -4.62
CA GLU A 588 -6.69 -16.97 -5.32
C GLU A 588 -5.20 -17.26 -5.57
N GLU A 589 -4.43 -16.25 -5.98
CA GLU A 589 -2.98 -16.36 -6.14
C GLU A 589 -2.27 -16.54 -4.78
N ALA A 590 -2.56 -15.68 -3.79
CA ALA A 590 -1.94 -15.75 -2.45
C ALA A 590 -2.18 -17.10 -1.74
N GLU A 591 -3.40 -17.65 -1.81
CA GLU A 591 -3.76 -18.92 -1.18
C GLU A 591 -3.00 -20.11 -1.80
N VAL A 592 -2.80 -20.10 -3.13
CA VAL A 592 -1.99 -21.11 -3.83
C VAL A 592 -0.53 -21.00 -3.39
N GLU A 593 0.05 -19.81 -3.49
CA GLU A 593 1.46 -19.58 -3.17
C GLU A 593 1.80 -19.92 -1.72
N LEU A 594 0.98 -19.46 -0.76
CA LEU A 594 1.16 -19.77 0.65
C LEU A 594 0.97 -21.27 0.92
N GLY A 595 0.03 -21.92 0.22
CA GLY A 595 -0.16 -23.37 0.30
C GLY A 595 1.08 -24.16 -0.14
N GLU A 596 1.72 -23.74 -1.23
CA GLU A 596 2.97 -24.33 -1.73
C GLU A 596 4.12 -24.13 -0.74
N VAL A 597 4.24 -22.94 -0.13
CA VAL A 597 5.23 -22.67 0.93
C VAL A 597 5.02 -23.58 2.14
N VAL A 598 3.77 -23.74 2.59
CA VAL A 598 3.44 -24.66 3.70
C VAL A 598 3.85 -26.09 3.36
N ALA A 599 3.53 -26.57 2.16
CA ALA A 599 3.88 -27.93 1.72
C ALA A 599 5.41 -28.13 1.67
N ALA A 600 6.14 -27.15 1.13
CA ALA A 600 7.59 -27.18 1.08
C ALA A 600 8.21 -27.18 2.48
N GLY A 601 7.76 -26.29 3.37
CA GLY A 601 8.20 -26.22 4.75
C GLY A 601 7.98 -27.53 5.50
N LEU A 602 6.79 -28.12 5.42
CA LEU A 602 6.49 -29.42 6.04
C LEU A 602 7.35 -30.56 5.48
N LYS A 603 7.60 -30.58 4.16
CA LYS A 603 8.50 -31.56 3.54
C LYS A 603 9.93 -31.44 4.08
N ILE A 604 10.44 -30.21 4.22
CA ILE A 604 11.78 -29.96 4.79
C ILE A 604 11.81 -30.42 6.25
N GLN A 605 10.81 -30.04 7.06
CA GLN A 605 10.72 -30.49 8.46
C GLN A 605 10.76 -32.02 8.57
N GLY A 606 9.96 -32.72 7.75
CA GLY A 606 9.94 -34.19 7.72
C GLY A 606 11.30 -34.79 7.37
N ALA A 607 12.02 -34.21 6.39
CA ALA A 607 13.37 -34.65 6.03
C ALA A 607 14.37 -34.45 7.19
N GLN A 608 14.31 -33.31 7.88
CA GLN A 608 15.20 -33.04 9.02
C GLN A 608 14.90 -33.96 10.21
N VAL A 609 13.62 -34.19 10.53
CA VAL A 609 13.22 -35.14 11.58
C VAL A 609 13.66 -36.56 11.24
N ALA A 610 13.50 -36.99 9.99
CA ALA A 610 13.95 -38.32 9.55
C ALA A 610 15.48 -38.47 9.65
N TRP A 611 16.24 -37.43 9.30
CA TRP A 611 17.69 -37.43 9.45
C TRP A 611 18.11 -37.53 10.93
N ILE A 612 17.49 -36.71 11.80
CA ILE A 612 17.74 -36.75 13.25
C ILE A 612 17.42 -38.14 13.81
N ALA A 613 16.32 -38.75 13.37
CA ALA A 613 15.96 -40.12 13.75
C ALA A 613 17.04 -41.13 13.35
N ALA A 614 17.51 -41.09 12.11
CA ALA A 614 18.58 -41.97 11.64
C ALA A 614 19.88 -41.78 12.41
N LYS A 615 20.22 -40.53 12.76
CA LYS A 615 21.42 -40.20 13.54
C LYS A 615 21.35 -40.75 14.97
N LEU A 616 20.16 -40.73 15.58
CA LEU A 616 19.95 -41.19 16.96
C LEU A 616 19.68 -42.70 17.05
N ALA A 617 19.25 -43.35 15.97
CA ALA A 617 19.02 -44.79 15.88
C ALA A 617 20.33 -45.58 15.78
N GLY A 618 21.14 -45.57 16.85
CA GLY A 618 22.35 -46.41 16.97
C GLY A 618 22.04 -47.89 17.23
N SER A 619 23.07 -48.74 17.20
CA SER A 619 22.96 -50.16 17.55
C SER A 619 22.51 -50.34 19.01
N GLY A 620 21.38 -51.02 19.21
CA GLY A 620 20.78 -51.26 20.54
C GLY A 620 19.67 -50.28 20.94
N THR A 621 19.28 -49.35 20.06
CA THR A 621 18.14 -48.45 20.31
C THR A 621 16.83 -49.23 20.34
N LYS A 622 16.08 -49.15 21.44
CA LYS A 622 14.74 -49.76 21.54
C LYS A 622 13.79 -49.09 20.56
N ALA A 623 12.92 -49.87 19.92
CA ALA A 623 11.85 -49.33 19.06
C ALA A 623 10.98 -48.37 19.87
N GLY A 624 10.93 -47.11 19.41
CA GLY A 624 10.27 -46.01 20.09
C GLY A 624 9.95 -44.88 19.13
N MET A 625 9.20 -43.89 19.61
CA MET A 625 8.83 -42.72 18.82
C MET A 625 9.83 -41.59 19.06
N LEU A 626 10.46 -41.11 18.00
CA LEU A 626 11.24 -39.87 18.08
C LEU A 626 10.28 -38.68 18.17
N VAL A 627 10.46 -37.85 19.19
CA VAL A 627 9.77 -36.57 19.33
C VAL A 627 10.81 -35.47 19.36
N VAL A 628 10.66 -34.48 18.49
CA VAL A 628 11.53 -33.30 18.41
C VAL A 628 10.73 -32.09 18.87
N ASN A 629 11.30 -31.30 19.79
CA ASN A 629 10.74 -30.04 20.22
C ASN A 629 11.59 -28.89 19.62
N PRO A 630 11.14 -28.29 18.51
CA PRO A 630 11.83 -27.15 17.89
C PRO A 630 11.53 -25.81 18.59
N ASP A 631 10.74 -25.80 19.67
CA ASP A 631 10.49 -24.61 20.47
C ASP A 631 11.66 -24.34 21.44
N LEU A 632 11.79 -23.11 21.92
CA LEU A 632 12.74 -22.75 22.97
C LEU A 632 12.29 -23.23 24.35
N SER A 633 10.98 -23.39 24.55
CA SER A 633 10.41 -23.78 25.84
C SER A 633 10.18 -25.29 25.95
N PRO A 634 10.33 -25.88 27.14
CA PRO A 634 9.88 -27.25 27.39
C PRO A 634 8.39 -27.41 27.08
N ARG A 635 8.02 -28.47 26.37
CA ARG A 635 6.62 -28.77 26.00
C ARG A 635 6.17 -30.08 26.64
N PRO A 636 4.97 -30.17 27.24
CA PRO A 636 4.41 -31.45 27.65
C PRO A 636 4.09 -32.29 26.41
N LEU A 637 4.33 -33.60 26.48
CA LEU A 637 4.12 -34.51 25.37
C LEU A 637 2.64 -34.56 24.99
N ARG A 638 2.32 -34.01 23.82
CA ARG A 638 1.00 -34.07 23.18
C ARG A 638 1.20 -34.27 21.70
N LEU A 639 0.68 -35.38 21.18
CA LEU A 639 0.88 -35.80 19.81
C LEU A 639 -0.46 -36.01 19.14
N ILE A 640 -0.53 -35.59 17.89
CA ILE A 640 -1.65 -35.82 16.98
C ILE A 640 -1.01 -36.39 15.72
N SER A 641 -1.43 -37.58 15.30
CA SER A 641 -0.92 -38.24 14.11
C SER A 641 -2.08 -38.73 13.24
N PRO A 642 -2.00 -38.64 11.90
CA PRO A 642 -2.95 -39.33 11.02
C PRO A 642 -2.80 -40.85 11.08
N GLU A 643 -1.64 -41.34 11.55
CA GLU A 643 -1.34 -42.76 11.73
C GLU A 643 -1.60 -43.21 13.17
N ASN A 644 -1.77 -44.52 13.36
CA ASN A 644 -1.93 -45.08 14.71
C ASN A 644 -0.64 -44.95 15.51
N LEU A 645 -0.72 -44.27 16.65
CA LEU A 645 0.39 -44.17 17.61
C LEU A 645 0.38 -45.40 18.54
N PRO A 646 1.54 -46.02 18.80
CA PRO A 646 1.66 -47.02 19.86
C PRO A 646 1.18 -46.44 21.20
N ASN A 647 0.31 -47.17 21.90
CA ASN A 647 -0.35 -46.73 23.13
C ASN A 647 -1.15 -45.41 22.99
N GLY A 648 -1.47 -45.00 21.76
CA GLY A 648 -2.31 -43.85 21.49
C GLY A 648 -3.80 -44.19 21.55
N GLN A 649 -4.61 -43.17 21.76
CA GLN A 649 -6.07 -43.23 21.63
C GLN A 649 -6.45 -42.96 20.17
N THR A 650 -7.22 -43.86 19.56
CA THR A 650 -7.84 -43.62 18.25
C THR A 650 -8.89 -42.53 18.35
N VAL A 651 -8.88 -41.60 17.40
CA VAL A 651 -9.83 -40.50 17.27
C VAL A 651 -10.23 -40.33 15.81
N ASP A 652 -11.26 -39.52 15.56
CA ASP A 652 -11.64 -39.15 14.19
C ASP A 652 -10.45 -38.49 13.46
N GLY A 653 -10.05 -39.07 12.33
CA GLY A 653 -8.91 -38.62 11.52
C GLY A 653 -7.52 -39.05 11.99
N GLY A 654 -7.39 -39.96 12.98
CA GLY A 654 -6.08 -40.53 13.34
C GLY A 654 -5.95 -41.02 14.79
N SER A 655 -4.82 -40.70 15.42
CA SER A 655 -4.49 -41.11 16.79
C SER A 655 -3.87 -39.96 17.59
N VAL A 656 -4.12 -39.95 18.90
CA VAL A 656 -3.57 -38.96 19.83
C VAL A 656 -2.92 -39.62 21.02
N LEU A 657 -1.88 -38.98 21.53
CA LEU A 657 -1.17 -39.42 22.73
C LEU A 657 -0.82 -38.22 23.59
N ALA A 658 -1.01 -38.36 24.89
CA ALA A 658 -0.61 -37.37 25.88
C ALA A 658 0.04 -38.04 27.09
N GLY A 659 1.17 -37.50 27.54
CA GLY A 659 1.91 -38.02 28.69
C GLY A 659 2.41 -36.92 29.61
N LYS A 660 2.81 -37.29 30.83
CA LYS A 660 3.44 -36.37 31.80
C LYS A 660 4.85 -35.92 31.40
N THR A 661 5.50 -36.68 30.50
CA THR A 661 6.84 -36.37 30.03
C THR A 661 6.87 -35.01 29.34
N SER A 662 7.81 -34.15 29.72
CA SER A 662 8.09 -32.90 29.01
C SER A 662 9.34 -33.08 28.15
N ILE A 663 9.27 -32.61 26.91
CA ILE A 663 10.42 -32.56 26.01
C ILE A 663 11.07 -31.17 26.17
N PRO A 664 12.34 -31.08 26.58
CA PRO A 664 13.04 -29.79 26.68
C PRO A 664 13.02 -29.01 25.36
N GLY A 665 13.17 -27.69 25.42
CA GLY A 665 13.30 -26.87 24.22
C GLY A 665 14.53 -27.23 23.40
N LEU A 666 14.45 -27.06 22.08
CA LEU A 666 15.51 -27.35 21.10
C LEU A 666 16.14 -28.73 21.29
N SER A 667 15.31 -29.74 21.55
CA SER A 667 15.79 -31.09 21.87
C SER A 667 15.01 -32.18 21.13
N ALA A 668 15.57 -33.38 21.12
CA ALA A 668 14.94 -34.57 20.57
C ALA A 668 15.02 -35.72 21.58
N ALA A 669 13.96 -36.51 21.70
CA ALA A 669 13.86 -37.62 22.63
C ALA A 669 13.19 -38.83 21.99
N ILE A 670 13.65 -40.03 22.33
CA ILE A 670 12.98 -41.29 21.99
C ILE A 670 12.04 -41.64 23.13
N VAL A 671 10.74 -41.67 22.84
CA VAL A 671 9.67 -41.97 23.79
C VAL A 671 9.18 -43.40 23.53
N LEU A 672 9.26 -44.25 24.55
CA LEU A 672 8.87 -45.67 24.47
C LEU A 672 7.44 -45.90 24.96
N ASP A 673 7.18 -45.57 26.22
CA ASP A 673 5.85 -45.71 26.85
C ASP A 673 5.64 -44.55 27.85
N PRO A 674 5.10 -43.42 27.38
CA PRO A 674 4.99 -42.23 28.22
C PRO A 674 3.85 -42.42 29.23
N PRO A 675 4.08 -42.18 30.54
CA PRO A 675 3.04 -42.31 31.54
C PRO A 675 1.90 -41.32 31.27
N LEU A 676 0.66 -41.80 31.40
CA LEU A 676 -0.56 -41.01 31.22
C LEU A 676 -0.53 -39.69 32.00
N GLY A 677 -1.04 -38.63 31.37
CA GLY A 677 -1.07 -37.26 31.86
C GLY A 677 -1.74 -37.09 33.23
N SER A 678 -3.03 -37.40 33.30
CA SER A 678 -3.80 -37.51 34.54
C SER A 678 -5.06 -38.34 34.25
N GLU A 679 -5.84 -38.63 35.28
CA GLU A 679 -7.17 -39.20 35.07
C GLU A 679 -8.05 -38.18 34.36
N LEU A 680 -8.60 -38.57 33.21
CA LEU A 680 -9.51 -37.78 32.41
C LEU A 680 -10.87 -38.48 32.43
N THR A 681 -11.89 -37.77 32.87
CA THR A 681 -13.23 -38.29 33.03
C THR A 681 -14.22 -37.53 32.16
N VAL A 682 -15.21 -38.26 31.65
CA VAL A 682 -16.33 -37.72 30.90
C VAL A 682 -17.61 -38.21 31.57
N ALA A 683 -18.41 -37.28 32.10
CA ALA A 683 -19.64 -37.60 32.81
C ALA A 683 -20.78 -36.73 32.28
N GLY A 684 -21.65 -37.30 31.45
CA GLY A 684 -22.69 -36.52 30.77
C GLY A 684 -22.08 -35.39 29.93
N ASN A 685 -22.43 -34.16 30.25
CA ASN A 685 -21.95 -32.92 29.63
C ASN A 685 -20.74 -32.30 30.36
N CYS A 686 -19.97 -33.09 31.12
CA CYS A 686 -18.81 -32.63 31.89
C CYS A 686 -17.51 -33.28 31.38
N LEU A 687 -16.47 -32.47 31.18
CA LEU A 687 -15.10 -32.89 30.91
C LEU A 687 -14.21 -32.48 32.10
N GLU A 688 -13.50 -33.42 32.70
CA GLU A 688 -12.72 -33.15 33.91
C GLU A 688 -11.39 -33.90 33.94
N ASN A 689 -10.31 -33.18 34.23
CA ASN A 689 -8.99 -33.75 34.48
C ASN A 689 -8.43 -33.25 35.83
N ALA A 690 -7.15 -33.50 36.11
CA ALA A 690 -6.51 -33.04 37.35
C ALA A 690 -6.44 -31.50 37.49
N TYR A 691 -6.60 -30.74 36.40
CA TYR A 691 -6.40 -29.29 36.38
C TYR A 691 -7.71 -28.51 36.35
N ILE A 692 -8.65 -28.91 35.48
CA ILE A 692 -9.89 -28.16 35.25
C ILE A 692 -11.10 -29.09 35.15
N ARG A 693 -12.27 -28.55 35.52
CA ARG A 693 -13.59 -29.17 35.32
C ARG A 693 -14.44 -28.24 34.45
N VAL A 694 -14.97 -28.76 33.35
CA VAL A 694 -15.72 -27.98 32.35
C VAL A 694 -17.10 -28.59 32.15
N GLU A 695 -18.15 -27.82 32.37
CA GLU A 695 -19.55 -28.24 32.19
C GLU A 695 -20.22 -27.47 31.07
N PHE A 696 -20.99 -28.16 30.23
CA PHE A 696 -21.62 -27.59 29.03
C PHE A 696 -23.14 -27.60 29.14
N ALA A 697 -23.82 -26.49 28.84
CA ALA A 697 -25.27 -26.45 28.73
C ALA A 697 -25.76 -27.06 27.39
N LYS A 698 -27.05 -27.42 27.35
CA LYS A 698 -27.70 -27.98 26.14
C LYS A 698 -27.69 -27.04 24.94
N ASP A 699 -27.59 -25.74 25.18
CA ASP A 699 -27.48 -24.69 24.16
C ASP A 699 -26.05 -24.53 23.59
N GLY A 700 -25.10 -25.36 24.03
CA GLY A 700 -23.70 -25.34 23.57
C GLY A 700 -22.81 -24.31 24.27
N THR A 701 -23.34 -23.57 25.24
CA THR A 701 -22.55 -22.69 26.11
C THR A 701 -21.87 -23.47 27.22
N ILE A 702 -20.83 -22.88 27.81
CA ILE A 702 -20.11 -23.44 28.96
C ILE A 702 -20.66 -22.78 30.22
N THR A 703 -21.09 -23.57 31.19
CA THR A 703 -21.64 -23.07 32.46
C THR A 703 -20.58 -22.97 33.55
N THR A 704 -19.56 -23.82 33.49
CA THR A 704 -18.52 -23.95 34.51
C THR A 704 -17.17 -24.17 33.82
N VAL A 705 -16.13 -23.44 34.21
CA VAL A 705 -14.71 -23.72 33.95
C VAL A 705 -13.96 -23.57 35.27
N PHE A 706 -14.04 -24.59 36.11
CA PHE A 706 -13.43 -24.55 37.43
C PHE A 706 -11.94 -24.92 37.35
N ASP A 707 -11.05 -24.00 37.72
CA ASP A 707 -9.62 -24.25 37.85
C ASP A 707 -9.29 -24.79 39.24
N LYS A 708 -8.97 -26.08 39.31
CA LYS A 708 -8.67 -26.79 40.57
C LYS A 708 -7.34 -26.36 41.19
N ARG A 709 -6.43 -25.78 40.40
CA ARG A 709 -5.12 -25.33 40.90
C ARG A 709 -5.23 -24.02 41.67
N ALA A 710 -6.14 -23.16 41.21
CA ALA A 710 -6.43 -21.87 41.80
C ALA A 710 -7.69 -21.88 42.68
N ASP A 711 -8.36 -23.03 42.79
CA ASP A 711 -9.60 -23.27 43.52
C ASP A 711 -10.68 -22.22 43.23
N ARG A 712 -10.93 -21.96 41.94
CA ARG A 712 -11.84 -20.90 41.52
C ARG A 712 -12.51 -21.14 40.18
N GLU A 713 -13.65 -20.49 40.01
CA GLU A 713 -14.32 -20.35 38.73
C GLU A 713 -13.58 -19.32 37.83
N VAL A 714 -13.47 -19.64 36.54
CA VAL A 714 -12.78 -18.83 35.52
C VAL A 714 -13.76 -17.96 34.73
N ILE A 715 -15.00 -18.40 34.55
CA ILE A 715 -16.04 -17.65 33.80
C ILE A 715 -17.05 -17.00 34.73
N ALA A 716 -17.47 -15.77 34.42
CA ALA A 716 -18.45 -15.02 35.23
C ALA A 716 -19.91 -15.33 34.86
N GLY A 717 -20.12 -16.08 33.78
CA GLY A 717 -21.43 -16.42 33.23
C GLY A 717 -21.29 -17.41 32.08
N ARG A 718 -22.25 -17.45 31.14
CA ARG A 718 -22.22 -18.38 29.99
C ARG A 718 -20.98 -18.15 29.11
N GLY A 719 -20.08 -19.12 29.03
CA GLY A 719 -18.92 -19.11 28.11
C GLY A 719 -19.24 -19.70 26.74
N ASN A 720 -18.38 -19.48 25.75
CA ASN A 720 -18.54 -19.98 24.38
C ASN A 720 -19.89 -19.60 23.74
N GLN A 721 -20.34 -18.37 23.97
CA GLN A 721 -21.53 -17.86 23.29
C GLN A 721 -21.14 -17.47 21.87
N ILE A 722 -21.84 -17.99 20.86
CA ILE A 722 -21.59 -17.65 19.46
C ILE A 722 -22.62 -16.62 19.05
N TRP A 723 -22.18 -15.45 18.61
CA TRP A 723 -23.06 -14.34 18.23
C TRP A 723 -22.79 -13.91 16.80
N ALA A 724 -23.86 -13.69 16.04
CA ALA A 724 -23.84 -13.08 14.73
C ALA A 724 -24.33 -11.62 14.83
N TYR A 725 -23.55 -10.71 14.26
CA TYR A 725 -23.85 -9.28 14.25
C TYR A 725 -23.91 -8.77 12.81
N ALA A 726 -24.79 -7.82 12.54
CA ALA A 726 -24.79 -7.14 11.25
C ALA A 726 -23.51 -6.31 11.10
N ASP A 727 -22.85 -6.44 9.96
CA ASP A 727 -21.62 -5.72 9.63
C ASP A 727 -21.86 -4.89 8.36
N LYS A 728 -22.13 -3.59 8.56
CA LYS A 728 -22.51 -2.65 7.52
C LYS A 728 -21.79 -1.32 7.78
N PRO A 729 -20.47 -1.27 7.54
CA PRO A 729 -19.71 -0.06 7.80
C PRO A 729 -20.13 1.09 6.88
N ARG A 730 -19.78 2.31 7.28
CA ARG A 730 -20.16 3.53 6.56
C ARG A 730 -19.50 3.65 5.19
N ASN A 731 -18.20 3.33 5.11
CA ASN A 731 -17.36 3.65 3.96
C ASN A 731 -16.81 2.41 3.25
N TRP A 732 -16.16 1.49 3.97
CA TRP A 732 -15.36 0.44 3.35
C TRP A 732 -15.68 -0.96 3.92
N ASP A 733 -16.50 -1.74 3.19
CA ASP A 733 -17.01 -3.06 3.60
C ASP A 733 -15.95 -4.06 4.09
N ALA A 734 -14.76 -4.10 3.49
CA ALA A 734 -13.70 -5.05 3.89
C ALA A 734 -12.73 -4.48 4.93
N TRP A 735 -12.67 -3.15 5.07
CA TRP A 735 -11.72 -2.51 5.96
C TRP A 735 -12.32 -2.22 7.33
N ASP A 736 -13.55 -1.73 7.41
CA ASP A 736 -14.09 -1.17 8.65
C ASP A 736 -15.06 -2.11 9.36
N ILE A 737 -15.09 -2.01 10.69
CA ILE A 737 -16.18 -2.48 11.55
C ILE A 737 -16.51 -1.33 12.49
N GLU A 738 -17.77 -0.90 12.50
CA GLU A 738 -18.27 0.26 13.26
C GLU A 738 -18.51 -0.09 14.73
N GLU A 739 -18.30 0.83 15.66
CA GLU A 739 -18.50 0.58 17.10
C GLU A 739 -19.89 0.02 17.43
N ASP A 740 -20.92 0.42 16.70
CA ASP A 740 -22.30 0.04 16.96
C ASP A 740 -22.73 -1.29 16.34
N TYR A 741 -21.82 -2.04 15.71
CA TYR A 741 -22.08 -3.38 15.14
C TYR A 741 -22.73 -4.32 16.17
N VAL A 742 -22.42 -4.13 17.47
CA VAL A 742 -22.95 -4.95 18.58
C VAL A 742 -24.47 -4.77 18.79
N ARG A 743 -25.08 -3.74 18.21
CA ARG A 743 -26.53 -3.50 18.33
C ARG A 743 -27.31 -4.51 17.48
N GLY A 744 -28.20 -5.28 18.12
CA GLY A 744 -29.08 -6.20 17.42
C GLY A 744 -28.42 -7.52 17.00
N GLY A 745 -27.42 -7.99 17.75
CA GLY A 745 -26.84 -9.32 17.56
C GLY A 745 -27.84 -10.45 17.83
N GLU A 746 -27.63 -11.59 17.18
CA GLU A 746 -28.39 -12.83 17.35
C GLU A 746 -27.46 -13.92 17.92
N GLU A 747 -27.83 -14.50 19.06
CA GLU A 747 -27.08 -15.62 19.63
C GLU A 747 -27.41 -16.92 18.86
N ILE A 748 -26.38 -17.65 18.45
CA ILE A 748 -26.47 -18.92 17.75
C ILE A 748 -26.28 -20.06 18.77
N THR A 749 -27.38 -20.69 19.18
CA THR A 749 -27.38 -21.83 20.10
C THR A 749 -27.20 -23.16 19.39
N ALA A 750 -26.72 -24.17 20.13
CA ALA A 750 -26.53 -25.52 19.61
C ALA A 750 -27.84 -26.17 19.17
N VAL A 751 -27.76 -26.90 18.06
CA VAL A 751 -28.78 -27.86 17.62
C VAL A 751 -28.44 -29.29 18.03
N ALA A 752 -27.15 -29.58 18.26
CA ALA A 752 -26.67 -30.86 18.76
C ALA A 752 -25.41 -30.68 19.60
N LEU A 753 -25.26 -31.55 20.60
CA LEU A 753 -24.10 -31.65 21.48
C LEU A 753 -23.80 -33.12 21.72
N ASP A 754 -22.68 -33.60 21.18
CA ASP A 754 -22.29 -35.00 21.19
C ASP A 754 -20.92 -35.19 21.82
N ILE A 755 -20.78 -36.17 22.69
CA ILE A 755 -19.47 -36.62 23.17
C ILE A 755 -18.84 -37.45 22.06
N VAL A 756 -17.69 -37.02 21.56
CA VAL A 756 -17.02 -37.65 20.39
C VAL A 756 -15.71 -38.33 20.74
N GLU A 757 -15.13 -38.03 21.92
CA GLU A 757 -13.94 -38.71 22.43
C GLU A 757 -14.06 -38.90 23.95
N THR A 758 -13.78 -40.11 24.44
CA THR A 758 -13.82 -40.50 25.86
C THR A 758 -12.56 -41.22 26.34
N GLY A 759 -11.51 -41.25 25.52
CA GLY A 759 -10.29 -41.99 25.84
C GLY A 759 -9.38 -41.28 26.84
N PRO A 760 -8.34 -41.98 27.32
CA PRO A 760 -7.52 -41.55 28.45
C PRO A 760 -6.54 -40.41 28.14
N HIS A 761 -6.31 -40.08 26.86
CA HIS A 761 -5.40 -39.00 26.46
C HIS A 761 -6.14 -37.69 26.18
N ARG A 762 -7.33 -37.77 25.59
CA ARG A 762 -8.13 -36.61 25.21
C ARG A 762 -9.61 -36.94 25.22
N ALA A 763 -10.40 -36.01 25.73
CA ALA A 763 -11.85 -36.05 25.69
C ALA A 763 -12.35 -34.86 24.87
N ALA A 764 -13.48 -35.05 24.19
CA ALA A 764 -13.99 -34.03 23.30
C ALA A 764 -15.51 -34.05 23.17
N ILE A 765 -16.08 -32.86 23.09
CA ILE A 765 -17.49 -32.61 22.80
C ILE A 765 -17.59 -31.87 21.48
N ARG A 766 -18.45 -32.35 20.59
CA ARG A 766 -18.80 -31.71 19.33
C ARG A 766 -20.13 -30.96 19.49
N ILE A 767 -20.12 -29.69 19.15
CA ILE A 767 -21.27 -28.79 19.26
C ILE A 767 -21.60 -28.30 17.85
N ALA A 768 -22.75 -28.70 17.34
CA ALA A 768 -23.24 -28.28 16.03
C ALA A 768 -24.25 -27.14 16.18
N ARG A 769 -24.14 -26.12 15.32
CA ARG A 769 -25.00 -24.94 15.26
C ARG A 769 -25.40 -24.67 13.81
N ARG A 770 -26.57 -24.07 13.64
CA ARG A 770 -27.07 -23.57 12.35
C ARG A 770 -27.44 -22.10 12.48
N PHE A 771 -27.10 -21.33 11.47
CA PHE A 771 -27.51 -19.94 11.35
C PHE A 771 -27.86 -19.69 9.89
N ARG A 772 -29.17 -19.62 9.60
CA ARG A 772 -29.71 -19.46 8.23
C ARG A 772 -29.13 -20.52 7.29
N ASP A 773 -28.37 -20.11 6.27
CA ASP A 773 -27.76 -20.99 5.27
C ASP A 773 -26.35 -21.46 5.66
N SER A 774 -25.91 -21.11 6.87
CA SER A 774 -24.56 -21.40 7.39
C SER A 774 -24.56 -22.44 8.51
N ALA A 775 -23.45 -23.17 8.62
CA ALA A 775 -23.22 -24.17 9.66
C ALA A 775 -21.92 -23.92 10.43
N ILE A 776 -21.97 -24.09 11.75
CA ILE A 776 -20.81 -23.97 12.63
C ILE A 776 -20.69 -25.24 13.45
N VAL A 777 -19.55 -25.92 13.37
CA VAL A 777 -19.25 -27.10 14.17
C VAL A 777 -18.01 -26.83 15.01
N GLN A 778 -18.19 -26.79 16.34
CA GLN A 778 -17.08 -26.68 17.28
C GLN A 778 -16.77 -28.04 17.90
N THR A 779 -15.53 -28.49 17.82
CA THR A 779 -15.02 -29.60 18.62
C THR A 779 -14.20 -29.04 19.77
N VAL A 780 -14.74 -29.12 20.99
CA VAL A 780 -14.11 -28.65 22.23
C VAL A 780 -13.36 -29.82 22.87
N ARG A 781 -12.06 -29.65 23.13
CA ARG A 781 -11.14 -30.73 23.50
C ARG A 781 -10.42 -30.43 24.81
N LEU A 782 -10.38 -31.42 25.69
CA LEU A 782 -9.60 -31.40 26.93
C LEU A 782 -8.57 -32.53 26.92
N TRP A 783 -7.29 -32.17 27.04
CA TRP A 783 -6.19 -33.14 27.15
C TRP A 783 -6.00 -33.59 28.60
N SER A 784 -5.59 -34.83 28.81
CA SER A 784 -5.36 -35.35 30.17
C SER A 784 -4.18 -34.67 30.90
N ASN A 785 -3.25 -34.03 30.19
CA ASN A 785 -2.07 -33.37 30.75
C ASN A 785 -2.09 -31.82 30.63
N SER A 786 -3.25 -31.19 30.44
CA SER A 786 -3.31 -29.73 30.20
C SER A 786 -4.50 -29.06 30.89
N ALA A 787 -4.28 -27.84 31.39
CA ALA A 787 -5.35 -26.94 31.84
C ALA A 787 -5.98 -26.13 30.68
N ARG A 788 -5.47 -26.28 29.45
CA ARG A 788 -5.97 -25.56 28.28
C ARG A 788 -7.16 -26.33 27.67
N LEU A 789 -8.29 -25.64 27.57
CA LEU A 789 -9.42 -26.07 26.75
C LEU A 789 -9.20 -25.63 25.30
N GLU A 790 -9.29 -26.54 24.35
CA GLU A 790 -9.01 -26.27 22.94
C GLU A 790 -10.29 -26.29 22.11
N PHE A 791 -10.50 -25.28 21.26
CA PHE A 791 -11.64 -25.18 20.35
C PHE A 791 -11.14 -25.35 18.92
N LYS A 792 -11.62 -26.37 18.23
CA LYS A 792 -11.52 -26.46 16.77
C LYS A 792 -12.86 -26.09 16.17
N THR A 793 -12.94 -24.99 15.45
CA THR A 793 -14.18 -24.54 14.80
C THR A 793 -14.07 -24.74 13.29
N ASP A 794 -14.95 -25.58 12.75
CA ASP A 794 -15.15 -25.74 11.31
C ASP A 794 -16.42 -24.92 10.95
N ILE A 795 -16.29 -23.96 10.03
CA ILE A 795 -17.38 -23.04 9.64
C ILE A 795 -17.62 -23.17 8.14
N ASP A 796 -18.85 -23.49 7.77
CA ASP A 796 -19.38 -23.35 6.41
C ASP A 796 -20.25 -22.09 6.36
N TRP A 797 -19.68 -21.01 5.84
CA TRP A 797 -20.25 -19.66 5.98
C TRP A 797 -20.77 -19.12 4.64
N HIS A 798 -22.07 -18.83 4.61
CA HIS A 798 -22.78 -18.32 3.43
C HIS A 798 -23.47 -16.97 3.66
N GLU A 799 -23.31 -16.36 4.84
CA GLU A 799 -23.90 -15.06 5.13
C GLU A 799 -23.05 -13.90 4.59
N ARG A 800 -23.72 -12.83 4.15
CA ARG A 800 -23.09 -11.58 3.72
C ARG A 800 -23.32 -10.49 4.75
N ARG A 801 -22.32 -9.62 4.96
CA ARG A 801 -22.43 -8.45 5.87
C ARG A 801 -22.83 -8.86 7.29
N VAL A 802 -22.21 -9.93 7.78
CA VAL A 802 -22.38 -10.47 9.13
C VAL A 802 -21.02 -10.85 9.67
N VAL A 803 -20.72 -10.40 10.89
CA VAL A 803 -19.54 -10.82 11.64
C VAL A 803 -19.95 -11.78 12.75
N VAL A 804 -19.23 -12.90 12.88
CA VAL A 804 -19.44 -13.88 13.95
C VAL A 804 -18.34 -13.76 14.98
N LYS A 805 -18.73 -13.70 16.27
CA LYS A 805 -17.79 -13.66 17.39
C LYS A 805 -18.14 -14.74 18.43
N ALA A 806 -17.12 -15.24 19.11
CA ALA A 806 -17.26 -16.10 20.27
C ALA A 806 -16.99 -15.28 21.54
N LEU A 807 -17.93 -15.28 22.50
CA LEU A 807 -17.84 -14.52 23.73
C LEU A 807 -17.58 -15.43 24.93
N PHE A 808 -16.61 -15.03 25.76
CA PHE A 808 -16.22 -15.68 27.00
C PHE A 808 -16.17 -14.65 28.13
N PRO A 809 -17.25 -14.45 28.90
CA PRO A 809 -17.23 -13.56 30.05
C PRO A 809 -16.34 -14.16 31.15
N LEU A 810 -15.19 -13.56 31.39
CA LEU A 810 -14.22 -14.02 32.38
C LEU A 810 -14.54 -13.48 33.78
N ALA A 811 -14.32 -14.28 34.81
CA ALA A 811 -14.38 -13.86 36.23
C ALA A 811 -13.11 -13.08 36.64
N ILE A 812 -12.65 -12.16 35.79
CA ILE A 812 -11.44 -11.37 35.99
C ILE A 812 -11.83 -9.90 36.02
N ARG A 813 -11.31 -9.16 37.01
CA ARG A 813 -11.45 -7.71 37.11
C ARG A 813 -10.08 -7.07 36.95
N SER A 814 -9.85 -6.49 35.78
CA SER A 814 -8.63 -5.76 35.41
C SER A 814 -9.03 -4.57 34.55
N ASP A 815 -8.29 -3.48 34.65
CA ASP A 815 -8.37 -2.33 33.73
C ASP A 815 -7.48 -2.53 32.50
N HIS A 816 -6.66 -3.59 32.47
CA HIS A 816 -5.74 -3.91 31.38
C HIS A 816 -5.93 -5.34 30.88
N ALA A 817 -5.68 -5.55 29.59
CA ALA A 817 -5.58 -6.85 28.94
C ALA A 817 -4.26 -6.95 28.20
N ILE A 818 -3.63 -8.13 28.23
CA ILE A 818 -2.38 -8.41 27.52
C ILE A 818 -2.74 -9.13 26.24
N PHE A 819 -2.32 -8.57 25.11
CA PHE A 819 -2.42 -9.15 23.78
C PHE A 819 -1.01 -9.54 23.31
N GLU A 820 -0.90 -10.64 22.57
CA GLU A 820 0.35 -11.06 21.91
C GLU A 820 0.32 -10.66 20.44
#